data_AF-A0A921VCS5-F1
#
_entry.id   AF-A0A921VCS5-F1
#
_cell.length_a   1.000
_cell.length_b   1.000
_cell.length_c   1.000
_cell.angle_alpha   90.00
_cell.angle_beta   90.00
_cell.angle_gamma   90.00
#
_symmetry.space_group_name_H-M   'P 1'
#
loop_
_entity.id
_entity.type
_entity.pdbx_description
1 polymer ?
#
loop_
_entity_poly.entity_id
_entity_poly.type
_entity_poly.pdbx_seq_one_letter_code
_entity_poly.pdbx_strand_id
1 'polypeptide(L)'
;MAVGQTLIPGASETRRSAFFTLEDAKISFSIICCVCGIGTLAMPSNFARAGPVYGTIAMVLMAFANIYATVALSRVILVAPPSVKTFSDVGEWVLGKTGRYLVNVSQLLVCLLLPCAFLVLGSTLLDVLFPDSFSQIFWIIFVAITAIPACLIPTLKAAAMVAFIGCMGTIIADVVGVSVLEWEMRGHPSAPAPDVTLHQILTAFGNLSLAYGVAVLIPDLQRQHSQPKRMPRVIAVSLGIGSAFFLAVAIAGYVAGGCQLSANLLFSIVNISDPSSPSSLGFVPDHGAVIMAYLFMHLHVVIVLSTVLQPPFYMAERLILGMHKSESVTVADNVQEKAEDNDGWEELREKMSSSVPVPHSDRRDAADLESNLDSTTETLSQSAKREQVEKDHDDAQMSDYSGARNIIRYVTLRIVIMALLVAAAIGFRDHFLDLVDFTGASAITVCCLVLPLVFYLKVFWNDLPIYERVIASIIIVVCTIVGCYVMVYAGKNLFNPDSGGATFPYCPAEYQSEPYYSRAFLTIEDAKTIFNIVCCFFGIGTLSMPSNFARAGPVYATIAMMLMAFANIYATVALSKVMLVAPASVKTFTDVGDWVFGKTGRYLVIVSQLLVCLLLPCAFLVLGSTLLDVLFPDSFSQIFWIIFMAITVIPSCLIPTLKAAASIAFVGCLGTLIADVIGVSILEWEMRGHPSIPTPDITLHQVLTTFGNLSLAYGASVVVPDLQRQHSEPKRMPRIILVSLGGGSAFFLAVAIAGYVAGGCQLSGNLLFSIVNTSNPYLASALGFIPNRGAVIMAYLFMQVHITIAFSTVIQPPFYLAERFILGMHKSSMEESHVRAGGVGELQEKLSSASAASPVVNSEPLTTTDLEINYVSANEQGRVLTADEERKNKEEQELSEYSGAGTVMRYVTLRICIIAALVVVSIGLRDHFLDLVDFTGASAITVCCLALPIVFYLKVFWKTLPIYERVAAVLVIIICSVVGCYVMIYAGKNLFNPDTETAMFPYCKAENQIEPYYVRNTTIAN
;
A
#
# COMPACT_ATOMS: atom_id res chain seq x y z
N MET A 1 -32.46 65.24 39.05
CA MET A 1 -32.77 66.69 38.88
C MET A 1 -31.59 67.32 38.17
N ALA A 2 -31.86 67.96 37.02
CA ALA A 2 -31.10 68.99 36.26
C ALA A 2 -29.55 68.87 36.19
N VAL A 3 -28.91 68.94 35.03
CA VAL A 3 -29.05 69.96 33.96
C VAL A 3 -28.74 69.32 32.59
N GLY A 4 -29.52 69.66 31.57
CA GLY A 4 -29.32 69.25 30.18
C GLY A 4 -29.02 70.43 29.25
N GLN A 5 -28.43 70.08 28.08
CA GLN A 5 -28.43 70.77 26.77
C GLN A 5 -27.85 72.21 26.74
N THR A 6 -26.97 72.65 25.84
CA THR A 6 -26.65 72.36 24.44
C THR A 6 -25.29 73.01 24.11
N LEU A 7 -24.48 72.42 23.22
CA LEU A 7 -23.71 73.14 22.19
C LEU A 7 -23.10 72.10 21.22
N ILE A 8 -23.44 72.27 19.94
CA ILE A 8 -22.97 71.47 18.80
C ILE A 8 -21.47 71.74 18.59
N PRO A 9 -20.64 70.72 18.31
CA PRO A 9 -19.47 70.90 17.46
C PRO A 9 -19.63 70.13 16.15
N GLY A 10 -19.25 70.81 15.07
CA GLY A 10 -19.30 70.32 13.71
C GLY A 10 -18.46 69.07 13.45
N ALA A 11 -18.73 68.50 12.28
CA ALA A 11 -18.19 67.27 11.74
C ALA A 11 -16.68 67.10 11.98
N SER A 12 -16.32 66.13 12.82
CA SER A 12 -15.07 65.40 12.70
C SER A 12 -15.39 64.02 12.13
N GLU A 13 -14.90 63.77 10.91
CA GLU A 13 -14.88 62.45 10.30
C GLU A 13 -14.19 61.48 11.27
N THR A 14 -14.99 60.58 11.84
CA THR A 14 -14.51 59.46 12.64
C THR A 14 -13.80 58.51 11.69
N ARG A 15 -12.49 58.70 11.52
CA ARG A 15 -11.61 57.81 10.75
C ARG A 15 -11.69 56.41 11.36
N ARG A 16 -12.56 55.54 10.82
CA ARG A 16 -12.70 54.13 11.23
C ARG A 16 -11.34 53.45 11.10
N SER A 17 -10.69 53.13 12.21
CA SER A 17 -9.48 52.30 12.20
C SER A 17 -9.83 50.95 11.57
N ALA A 18 -9.06 50.51 10.56
CA ALA A 18 -9.25 49.20 9.93
C ALA A 18 -9.31 48.08 10.99
N PHE A 19 -10.32 47.21 10.89
CA PHE A 19 -10.57 46.11 11.83
C PHE A 19 -9.43 45.09 11.86
N PHE A 20 -8.76 44.90 10.72
CA PHE A 20 -7.64 43.98 10.47
C PHE A 20 -6.70 44.59 9.41
N THR A 21 -5.39 44.69 9.69
CA THR A 21 -4.38 45.28 8.79
C THR A 21 -3.60 44.23 7.98
N LEU A 22 -2.81 44.65 6.98
CA LEU A 22 -1.89 43.75 6.27
C LEU A 22 -0.78 43.20 7.17
N GLU A 23 -0.34 43.97 8.17
CA GLU A 23 0.61 43.50 9.18
C GLU A 23 -0.04 42.45 10.09
N ASP A 24 -1.28 42.70 10.52
CA ASP A 24 -2.09 41.75 11.30
C ASP A 24 -2.24 40.43 10.51
N ALA A 25 -2.46 40.51 9.20
CA ALA A 25 -2.55 39.34 8.31
C ALA A 25 -1.23 38.56 8.23
N LYS A 26 -0.08 39.23 8.11
CA LYS A 26 1.25 38.58 8.08
C LYS A 26 1.52 37.78 9.36
N ILE A 27 1.24 38.38 10.52
CA ILE A 27 1.40 37.70 11.82
C ILE A 27 0.40 36.55 11.96
N SER A 28 -0.83 36.73 11.46
CA SER A 28 -1.86 35.68 11.45
C SER A 28 -1.43 34.46 10.65
N PHE A 29 -0.77 34.64 9.49
CA PHE A 29 -0.23 33.53 8.72
C PHE A 29 0.85 32.77 9.49
N SER A 30 1.71 33.45 10.25
CA SER A 30 2.68 32.76 11.12
C SER A 30 1.98 31.95 12.22
N ILE A 31 0.94 32.50 12.85
CA ILE A 31 0.16 31.79 13.88
C ILE A 31 -0.52 30.54 13.27
N ILE A 32 -1.18 30.69 12.12
CA ILE A 32 -1.85 29.58 11.43
C ILE A 32 -0.82 28.55 10.96
N CYS A 33 0.32 28.98 10.42
CA CYS A 33 1.40 28.09 9.97
C CYS A 33 1.97 27.24 11.11
N CYS A 34 2.08 27.76 12.34
CA CYS A 34 2.56 26.96 13.47
C CYS A 34 1.53 25.97 14.02
N VAL A 35 0.24 26.25 13.82
CA VAL A 35 -0.90 25.45 14.31
C VAL A 35 -1.28 24.37 13.30
N CYS A 36 -1.27 24.73 12.02
CA CYS A 36 -1.44 23.80 10.89
C CYS A 36 -0.17 22.95 10.71
N GLY A 37 -0.31 21.69 10.28
CA GLY A 37 0.83 20.77 10.07
C GLY A 37 0.58 19.43 10.75
N ILE A 38 1.41 19.07 11.73
CA ILE A 38 1.18 17.88 12.58
C ILE A 38 -0.22 17.94 13.22
N GLY A 39 -0.64 19.15 13.63
CA GLY A 39 -1.96 19.39 14.21
C GLY A 39 -3.12 19.02 13.27
N THR A 40 -3.10 19.50 12.02
CA THR A 40 -4.19 19.24 11.04
C THR A 40 -4.23 17.77 10.62
N LEU A 41 -3.06 17.17 10.37
CA LEU A 41 -2.94 15.78 9.98
C LEU A 41 -3.45 14.80 11.04
N ALA A 42 -3.40 15.17 12.33
CA ALA A 42 -3.90 14.36 13.43
C ALA A 42 -5.42 14.51 13.68
N MET A 43 -6.08 15.51 13.09
CA MET A 43 -7.49 15.80 13.37
C MET A 43 -8.45 14.65 13.00
N PRO A 44 -8.34 14.01 11.80
CA PRO A 44 -9.17 12.86 11.47
C PRO A 44 -8.97 11.70 12.46
N SER A 45 -7.73 11.48 12.91
CA SER A 45 -7.44 10.47 13.93
C SER A 45 -8.09 10.76 15.27
N ASN A 46 -8.19 12.02 15.69
CA ASN A 46 -8.86 12.35 16.96
C ASN A 46 -10.35 11.96 16.91
N PHE A 47 -10.96 12.06 15.74
CA PHE A 47 -12.34 11.61 15.51
C PHE A 47 -12.42 10.09 15.39
N ALA A 48 -11.42 9.44 14.80
CA ALA A 48 -11.30 7.98 14.81
C ALA A 48 -11.14 7.42 16.22
N ARG A 49 -10.45 8.13 17.13
CA ARG A 49 -10.24 7.75 18.55
C ARG A 49 -11.48 7.97 19.41
N ALA A 50 -11.99 9.20 19.44
CA ALA A 50 -13.04 9.63 20.37
C ALA A 50 -14.46 9.50 19.79
N GLY A 51 -14.58 9.20 18.51
CA GLY A 51 -15.82 9.34 17.75
C GLY A 51 -16.13 10.81 17.40
N PRO A 52 -17.04 11.04 16.44
CA PRO A 52 -17.29 12.38 15.90
C PRO A 52 -17.95 13.32 16.92
N VAL A 53 -18.80 12.79 17.80
CA VAL A 53 -19.52 13.59 18.81
C VAL A 53 -18.56 14.08 19.90
N TYR A 54 -17.89 13.16 20.61
CA TYR A 54 -16.97 13.52 21.69
C TYR A 54 -15.72 14.21 21.15
N GLY A 55 -15.23 13.84 19.96
CA GLY A 55 -14.14 14.52 19.28
C GLY A 55 -14.46 15.99 18.99
N THR A 56 -15.67 16.29 18.48
CA THR A 56 -16.11 17.67 18.24
C THR A 56 -16.21 18.47 19.55
N ILE A 57 -16.79 17.88 20.61
CA ILE A 57 -16.89 18.53 21.93
C ILE A 57 -15.50 18.82 22.49
N ALA A 58 -14.60 17.84 22.47
CA ALA A 58 -13.23 17.99 22.97
C ALA A 58 -12.47 19.06 22.19
N MET A 59 -12.58 19.07 20.86
CA MET A 59 -11.93 20.06 20.01
C MET A 59 -12.46 21.48 20.28
N VAL A 60 -13.78 21.68 20.42
CA VAL A 60 -14.36 23.00 20.74
C VAL A 60 -13.90 23.50 22.11
N LEU A 61 -13.89 22.62 23.12
CA LEU A 61 -13.39 22.97 24.46
C LEU A 61 -11.89 23.33 24.43
N MET A 62 -11.08 22.57 23.70
CA MET A 62 -9.65 22.83 23.56
C MET A 62 -9.35 24.09 22.76
N ALA A 63 -10.12 24.37 21.71
CA ALA A 63 -10.02 25.62 20.97
C ALA A 63 -10.32 26.82 21.88
N PHE A 64 -11.43 26.76 22.63
CA PHE A 64 -11.78 27.81 23.59
C PHE A 64 -10.69 28.02 24.64
N ALA A 65 -10.21 26.94 25.27
CA ALA A 65 -9.19 27.01 26.31
C ALA A 65 -7.87 27.61 25.80
N ASN A 66 -7.39 27.17 24.63
CA ASN A 66 -6.14 27.67 24.05
C ASN A 66 -6.27 29.10 23.53
N ILE A 67 -7.37 29.46 22.87
CA ILE A 67 -7.63 30.85 22.45
C ILE A 67 -7.62 31.76 23.68
N TYR A 68 -8.35 31.38 24.72
CA TYR A 68 -8.43 32.15 25.95
C TYR A 68 -7.07 32.29 26.64
N ALA A 69 -6.33 31.19 26.82
CA ALA A 69 -5.00 31.20 27.43
C ALA A 69 -3.98 32.05 26.63
N THR A 70 -3.99 31.94 25.31
CA THR A 70 -3.08 32.68 24.42
C THR A 70 -3.39 34.18 24.42
N VAL A 71 -4.67 34.55 24.40
CA VAL A 71 -5.12 35.95 24.53
C VAL A 71 -4.78 36.49 25.92
N ALA A 72 -4.96 35.69 26.97
CA ALA A 72 -4.61 36.05 28.34
C ALA A 72 -3.11 36.34 28.49
N LEU A 73 -2.24 35.50 27.90
CA LEU A 73 -0.80 35.75 27.84
C LEU A 73 -0.48 37.08 27.15
N SER A 74 -1.09 37.34 25.99
CA SER A 74 -0.90 38.58 25.24
C SER A 74 -1.26 39.82 26.09
N ARG A 75 -2.36 39.75 26.85
CA ARG A 75 -2.77 40.81 27.77
C ARG A 75 -1.79 41.03 28.92
N VAL A 76 -1.25 39.95 29.50
CA VAL A 76 -0.23 40.04 30.56
C VAL A 76 1.02 40.77 30.05
N ILE A 77 1.48 40.45 28.84
CA ILE A 77 2.65 41.07 28.22
C ILE A 77 2.43 42.56 27.96
N LEU A 78 1.21 42.99 27.62
CA LEU A 78 0.90 44.41 27.40
C LEU A 78 1.04 45.29 28.65
N VAL A 79 0.97 44.69 29.84
CA VAL A 79 1.08 45.38 31.13
C VAL A 79 2.48 45.21 31.74
N ALA A 80 3.30 44.30 31.21
CA ALA A 80 4.63 44.03 31.72
C ALA A 80 5.58 45.24 31.49
N PRO A 81 6.54 45.47 32.39
CA PRO A 81 7.52 46.56 32.24
C PRO A 81 8.44 46.32 31.03
N PRO A 82 9.04 47.38 30.43
CA PRO A 82 9.88 47.28 29.24
C PRO A 82 11.12 46.36 29.37
N SER A 83 11.51 46.02 30.60
CA SER A 83 12.58 45.09 30.91
C SER A 83 12.20 43.61 30.69
N VAL A 84 10.91 43.29 30.62
CA VAL A 84 10.39 41.93 30.42
C VAL A 84 10.23 41.67 28.92
N LYS A 85 11.16 40.90 28.34
CA LYS A 85 11.22 40.67 26.89
C LYS A 85 10.89 39.26 26.46
N THR A 86 11.19 38.25 27.28
CA THR A 86 10.95 36.83 26.96
C THR A 86 9.83 36.23 27.80
N PHE A 87 9.30 35.08 27.39
CA PHE A 87 8.34 34.32 28.19
C PHE A 87 8.88 34.00 29.59
N SER A 88 10.18 33.68 29.69
CA SER A 88 10.86 33.44 30.96
C SER A 88 10.91 34.67 31.86
N ASP A 89 11.10 35.86 31.27
CA ASP A 89 11.11 37.12 32.02
C ASP A 89 9.70 37.44 32.56
N VAL A 90 8.65 37.09 31.81
CA VAL A 90 7.26 37.19 32.29
C VAL A 90 7.05 36.27 33.49
N GLY A 91 7.55 35.04 33.41
CA GLY A 91 7.53 34.10 34.55
C GLY A 91 8.26 34.63 35.78
N GLU A 92 9.44 35.24 35.58
CA GLU A 92 10.21 35.87 36.67
C GLU A 92 9.47 37.04 37.31
N TRP A 93 8.85 37.89 36.48
CA TRP A 93 8.12 39.05 36.95
C TRP A 93 6.86 38.67 37.76
N VAL A 94 6.11 37.66 37.32
CA VAL A 94 4.83 37.30 37.95
C VAL A 94 4.97 36.37 39.16
N LEU A 95 5.86 35.38 39.09
CA LEU A 95 6.02 34.34 40.13
C LEU A 95 7.41 34.36 40.78
N GLY A 96 8.30 35.29 40.43
CA GLY A 96 9.67 35.31 40.91
C GLY A 96 10.54 34.23 40.26
N LYS A 97 11.66 33.90 40.90
CA LYS A 97 12.64 32.94 40.36
C LYS A 97 12.04 31.58 40.02
N THR A 98 11.06 31.11 40.80
CA THR A 98 10.36 29.84 40.53
C THR A 98 9.60 29.86 39.21
N GLY A 99 8.95 30.98 38.87
CA GLY A 99 8.31 31.17 37.57
C GLY A 99 9.29 31.13 36.40
N ARG A 100 10.47 31.75 36.56
CA ARG A 100 11.54 31.68 35.56
C ARG A 100 11.99 30.25 35.30
N TYR A 101 12.23 29.47 36.36
CA TYR A 101 12.63 28.06 36.23
C TYR A 101 11.53 27.22 35.58
N LEU A 102 10.27 27.39 35.99
CA LEU A 102 9.13 26.67 35.39
C LEU A 102 8.99 26.94 33.89
N VAL A 103 9.04 28.22 33.48
CA VAL A 103 8.97 28.59 32.07
C VAL A 103 10.18 28.05 31.31
N ASN A 104 11.39 28.20 31.83
CA ASN A 104 12.60 27.70 31.15
C ASN A 104 12.58 26.18 30.93
N VAL A 105 12.18 25.41 31.95
CA VAL A 105 12.14 23.94 31.85
C VAL A 105 11.05 23.50 30.87
N SER A 106 9.85 24.06 30.99
CA SER A 106 8.73 23.70 30.12
C SER A 106 8.99 24.14 28.67
N GLN A 107 9.56 25.32 28.46
CA GLN A 107 9.95 25.79 27.13
C GLN A 107 11.08 24.93 26.55
N LEU A 108 12.13 24.61 27.31
CA LEU A 108 13.19 23.71 26.87
C LEU A 108 12.63 22.34 26.43
N LEU A 109 11.66 21.80 27.17
CA LEU A 109 11.01 20.53 26.83
C LEU A 109 10.22 20.62 25.50
N VAL A 110 9.45 21.70 25.28
CA VAL A 110 8.79 21.96 23.98
C VAL A 110 9.83 22.01 22.87
N CYS A 111 10.96 22.68 23.14
CA CYS A 111 12.02 22.93 22.17
C CYS A 111 12.85 21.70 21.84
N LEU A 112 12.83 20.66 22.67
CA LEU A 112 13.43 19.38 22.36
C LEU A 112 12.45 18.47 21.63
N LEU A 113 11.24 18.31 22.16
CA LEU A 113 10.32 17.28 21.68
C LEU A 113 9.60 17.65 20.37
N LEU A 114 9.14 18.90 20.23
CA LEU A 114 8.38 19.31 19.05
C LEU A 114 9.25 19.33 17.76
N PRO A 115 10.47 19.91 17.76
CA PRO A 115 11.36 19.79 16.60
C PRO A 115 11.76 18.36 16.26
N CYS A 116 11.91 17.47 17.26
CA CYS A 116 12.14 16.05 17.01
C CYS A 116 10.98 15.42 16.24
N ALA A 117 9.73 15.73 16.61
CA ALA A 117 8.55 15.24 15.89
C ALA A 117 8.53 15.73 14.43
N PHE A 118 8.90 17.00 14.17
CA PHE A 118 9.03 17.52 12.80
C PHE A 118 10.14 16.84 12.00
N LEU A 119 11.30 16.55 12.60
CA LEU A 119 12.38 15.83 11.93
C LEU A 119 11.98 14.39 11.57
N VAL A 120 11.32 13.67 12.49
CA VAL A 120 10.81 12.32 12.24
C VAL A 120 9.76 12.35 11.14
N LEU A 121 8.75 13.23 11.24
CA LEU A 121 7.72 13.36 10.20
C LEU A 121 8.33 13.70 8.83
N GLY A 122 9.24 14.69 8.77
CA GLY A 122 9.91 15.07 7.53
C GLY A 122 10.70 13.94 6.89
N SER A 123 11.33 13.09 7.71
CA SER A 123 12.07 11.92 7.24
C SER A 123 11.15 10.85 6.66
N THR A 124 10.02 10.55 7.32
CA THR A 124 9.03 9.58 6.85
C THR A 124 8.40 10.02 5.54
N LEU A 125 8.15 11.33 5.36
CA LEU A 125 7.64 11.86 4.09
C LEU A 125 8.62 11.64 2.93
N LEU A 126 9.93 11.82 3.16
CA LEU A 126 10.94 11.57 2.12
C LEU A 126 11.17 10.09 1.84
N ASP A 127 11.09 9.24 2.88
CA ASP A 127 11.21 7.79 2.75
C ASP A 127 10.11 7.20 1.83
N VAL A 128 8.88 7.71 1.98
CA VAL A 128 7.74 7.35 1.10
C VAL A 128 7.88 7.93 -0.30
N LEU A 129 8.44 9.15 -0.43
CA LEU A 129 8.61 9.80 -1.72
C LEU A 129 9.71 9.15 -2.58
N PHE A 130 10.74 8.62 -1.93
CA PHE A 130 11.90 7.97 -2.55
C PHE A 130 12.14 6.58 -1.92
N PRO A 131 11.23 5.62 -2.15
CA PRO A 131 11.34 4.29 -1.57
C PRO A 131 12.65 3.61 -2.00
N ASP A 132 13.22 2.79 -1.13
CA ASP A 132 14.46 2.03 -1.32
C ASP A 132 15.72 2.84 -1.70
N SER A 133 15.65 4.18 -1.64
CA SER A 133 16.77 5.03 -2.04
C SER A 133 17.80 5.20 -0.92
N PHE A 134 17.33 5.48 0.30
CA PHE A 134 18.16 5.66 1.50
C PHE A 134 17.41 5.22 2.76
N SER A 135 18.12 5.00 3.87
CA SER A 135 17.48 4.66 5.15
C SER A 135 16.79 5.87 5.81
N GLN A 136 15.75 5.64 6.62
CA GLN A 136 15.07 6.71 7.37
C GLN A 136 16.05 7.57 8.21
N ILE A 137 17.11 6.98 8.77
CA ILE A 137 18.16 7.70 9.52
C ILE A 137 18.86 8.72 8.63
N PHE A 138 19.18 8.35 7.38
CA PHE A 138 19.75 9.28 6.42
C PHE A 138 18.78 10.42 6.13
N TRP A 139 17.49 10.12 5.96
CA TRP A 139 16.47 11.15 5.71
C TRP A 139 16.30 12.13 6.88
N ILE A 140 16.40 11.68 8.14
CA ILE A 140 16.41 12.57 9.32
C ILE A 140 17.57 13.57 9.22
N ILE A 141 18.77 13.09 8.91
CA ILE A 141 19.97 13.93 8.76
C ILE A 141 19.80 14.90 7.58
N PHE A 142 19.25 14.41 6.46
CA PHE A 142 19.01 15.21 5.26
C PHE A 142 18.04 16.36 5.55
N VAL A 143 16.89 16.09 6.17
CA VAL A 143 15.90 17.11 6.57
C VAL A 143 16.58 18.16 7.46
N ALA A 144 17.35 17.72 8.47
CA ALA A 144 18.06 18.63 9.36
C ALA A 144 19.03 19.55 8.60
N ILE A 145 19.83 19.00 7.66
CA ILE A 145 20.75 19.78 6.83
C ILE A 145 19.99 20.78 5.96
N THR A 146 18.89 20.38 5.32
CA THR A 146 18.09 21.28 4.48
C THR A 146 17.43 22.41 5.28
N ALA A 147 17.16 22.20 6.57
CA ALA A 147 16.60 23.20 7.46
C ALA A 147 17.64 24.20 8.03
N ILE A 148 18.95 23.87 8.01
CA ILE A 148 20.01 24.74 8.57
C ILE A 148 19.95 26.17 8.01
N PRO A 149 19.86 26.42 6.69
CA PRO A 149 19.82 27.77 6.16
C PRO A 149 18.68 28.62 6.74
N ALA A 150 17.49 28.03 6.91
CA ALA A 150 16.35 28.70 7.51
C ALA A 150 16.54 28.90 9.03
N CYS A 151 17.08 27.91 9.73
CA CYS A 151 17.40 27.98 11.17
C CYS A 151 18.50 28.98 11.53
N LEU A 152 19.34 29.40 10.57
CA LEU A 152 20.37 30.42 10.78
C LEU A 152 19.85 31.84 10.68
N ILE A 153 18.61 32.05 10.21
CA ILE A 153 18.00 33.39 10.12
C ILE A 153 17.70 33.89 11.56
N PRO A 154 18.25 35.04 11.97
CA PRO A 154 18.14 35.50 13.36
C PRO A 154 16.80 36.18 13.69
N THR A 155 15.93 36.48 12.72
CA THR A 155 14.67 37.21 12.97
C THR A 155 13.45 36.58 12.27
N LEU A 156 12.30 36.56 12.96
CA LEU A 156 11.04 36.04 12.40
C LEU A 156 10.40 37.00 11.38
N LYS A 157 10.70 38.31 11.43
CA LYS A 157 10.24 39.29 10.44
C LYS A 157 10.70 38.93 9.01
N ALA A 158 11.96 38.51 8.86
CA ALA A 158 12.49 38.04 7.58
C ALA A 158 11.85 36.70 7.12
N ALA A 159 11.39 35.89 8.07
CA ALA A 159 10.74 34.60 7.82
C ALA A 159 9.22 34.69 7.55
N ALA A 160 8.58 35.85 7.73
CA ALA A 160 7.14 36.00 7.60
C ALA A 160 6.60 35.64 6.20
N MET A 161 7.33 35.97 5.14
CA MET A 161 6.97 35.58 3.76
C MET A 161 7.12 34.07 3.53
N VAL A 162 8.10 33.45 4.18
CA VAL A 162 8.33 32.01 4.13
C VAL A 162 7.22 31.27 4.90
N ALA A 163 6.77 31.81 6.04
CA ALA A 163 5.67 31.26 6.82
C ALA A 163 4.34 31.22 6.03
N PHE A 164 4.07 32.22 5.17
CA PHE A 164 2.91 32.18 4.26
C PHE A 164 2.98 31.00 3.28
N ILE A 165 4.15 30.73 2.69
CA ILE A 165 4.35 29.59 1.78
C ILE A 165 4.15 28.28 2.53
N GLY A 166 4.70 28.16 3.75
CA GLY A 166 4.49 26.99 4.61
C GLY A 166 3.02 26.76 4.96
N CYS A 167 2.26 27.83 5.24
CA CYS A 167 0.83 27.75 5.52
C CYS A 167 0.03 27.27 4.30
N MET A 168 0.33 27.77 3.11
CA MET A 168 -0.31 27.32 1.87
C MET A 168 0.05 25.87 1.56
N GLY A 169 1.30 25.46 1.82
CA GLY A 169 1.75 24.07 1.68
C GLY A 169 0.91 23.10 2.50
N THR A 170 0.66 23.41 3.78
CA THR A 170 -0.19 22.54 4.61
C THR A 170 -1.61 22.44 4.08
N ILE A 171 -2.24 23.58 3.76
CA ILE A 171 -3.64 23.59 3.30
C ILE A 171 -3.78 22.77 2.02
N ILE A 172 -2.85 22.91 1.08
CA ILE A 172 -2.84 22.12 -0.17
C ILE A 172 -2.65 20.63 0.14
N ALA A 173 -1.69 20.28 1.00
CA ALA A 173 -1.43 18.90 1.37
C ALA A 173 -2.65 18.24 2.05
N ASP A 174 -3.31 18.94 2.97
CA ASP A 174 -4.50 18.45 3.67
C ASP A 174 -5.67 18.27 2.70
N VAL A 175 -5.93 19.26 1.83
CA VAL A 175 -7.01 19.18 0.84
C VAL A 175 -6.79 18.03 -0.14
N VAL A 176 -5.56 17.87 -0.67
CA VAL A 176 -5.23 16.76 -1.57
C VAL A 176 -5.33 15.42 -0.84
N GLY A 177 -4.81 15.32 0.40
CA GLY A 177 -4.87 14.11 1.20
C GLY A 177 -6.30 13.64 1.49
N VAL A 178 -7.18 14.56 1.93
CA VAL A 178 -8.61 14.28 2.11
C VAL A 178 -9.28 13.90 0.79
N SER A 179 -8.97 14.62 -0.30
CA SER A 179 -9.59 14.35 -1.61
C SER A 179 -9.23 12.96 -2.15
N VAL A 180 -7.98 12.52 -1.97
CA VAL A 180 -7.54 11.16 -2.34
C VAL A 180 -8.29 10.13 -1.51
N LEU A 181 -8.34 10.32 -0.19
CA LEU A 181 -9.04 9.42 0.72
C LEU A 181 -10.52 9.27 0.35
N GLU A 182 -11.22 10.39 0.16
CA GLU A 182 -12.64 10.38 -0.23
C GLU A 182 -12.85 9.79 -1.62
N TRP A 183 -11.92 10.00 -2.57
CA TRP A 183 -12.02 9.46 -3.93
C TRP A 183 -11.88 7.94 -3.96
N GLU A 184 -10.89 7.40 -3.26
CA GLU A 184 -10.62 5.96 -3.27
C GLU A 184 -11.68 5.18 -2.50
N MET A 185 -12.19 5.76 -1.41
CA MET A 185 -13.25 5.14 -0.61
C MET A 185 -14.64 5.25 -1.25
N ARG A 186 -14.83 5.87 -2.41
CA ARG A 186 -16.18 6.06 -3.00
C ARG A 186 -16.97 4.76 -3.12
N GLY A 187 -18.24 4.83 -2.70
CA GLY A 187 -19.14 3.68 -2.68
C GLY A 187 -18.98 2.75 -1.48
N HIS A 188 -18.12 3.11 -0.51
CA HIS A 188 -18.01 2.40 0.75
C HIS A 188 -19.36 2.36 1.50
N PRO A 189 -19.66 1.27 2.23
CA PRO A 189 -20.76 1.26 3.19
C PRO A 189 -20.46 2.22 4.35
N SER A 190 -21.45 2.53 5.19
CA SER A 190 -21.27 3.40 6.36
C SER A 190 -20.03 3.00 7.17
N ALA A 191 -19.09 3.94 7.34
CA ALA A 191 -17.81 3.68 7.99
C ALA A 191 -18.02 3.19 9.44
N PRO A 192 -17.23 2.22 9.92
CA PRO A 192 -17.39 1.65 11.25
C PRO A 192 -17.11 2.70 12.33
N ALA A 193 -17.99 2.72 13.34
CA ALA A 193 -17.85 3.59 14.50
C ALA A 193 -16.79 3.03 15.48
N PRO A 194 -16.00 3.89 16.15
CA PRO A 194 -15.03 3.44 17.14
C PRO A 194 -15.70 2.93 18.42
N ASP A 195 -15.02 2.05 19.13
CA ASP A 195 -15.44 1.58 20.45
C ASP A 195 -15.01 2.59 21.53
N VAL A 196 -15.84 3.63 21.70
CA VAL A 196 -15.48 4.83 22.47
C VAL A 196 -15.31 4.49 23.95
N THR A 197 -14.06 4.54 24.42
CA THR A 197 -13.74 4.44 25.85
C THR A 197 -13.33 5.80 26.44
N LEU A 198 -13.53 5.97 27.75
CA LEU A 198 -13.05 7.18 28.45
C LEU A 198 -11.54 7.37 28.27
N HIS A 199 -10.79 6.28 28.19
CA HIS A 199 -9.35 6.31 27.92
C HIS A 199 -9.02 6.95 26.56
N GLN A 200 -9.69 6.54 25.48
CA GLN A 200 -9.48 7.10 24.13
C GLN A 200 -9.89 8.57 24.02
N ILE A 201 -10.98 8.96 24.71
CA ILE A 201 -11.38 10.37 24.77
C ILE A 201 -10.28 11.19 25.45
N LEU A 202 -9.75 10.72 26.59
CA LEU A 202 -8.70 11.43 27.33
C LEU A 202 -7.38 11.50 26.56
N THR A 203 -6.96 10.44 25.88
CA THR A 203 -5.71 10.46 25.10
C THR A 203 -5.79 11.38 23.88
N ALA A 204 -6.98 11.58 23.28
CA ALA A 204 -7.17 12.59 22.24
C ALA A 204 -6.85 14.03 22.69
N PHE A 205 -6.92 14.34 24.00
CA PHE A 205 -6.53 15.65 24.52
C PHE A 205 -5.04 15.96 24.33
N GLY A 206 -4.16 14.94 24.33
CA GLY A 206 -2.72 15.12 24.11
C GLY A 206 -2.44 15.72 22.73
N ASN A 207 -2.87 15.01 21.68
CA ASN A 207 -2.81 15.50 20.30
C ASN A 207 -3.55 16.82 20.08
N LEU A 208 -4.73 17.02 20.66
CA LEU A 208 -5.45 18.30 20.55
C LEU A 208 -4.66 19.44 21.21
N SER A 209 -4.02 19.21 22.36
CA SER A 209 -3.20 20.22 23.04
C SER A 209 -1.99 20.62 22.20
N LEU A 210 -1.32 19.64 21.57
CA LEU A 210 -0.22 19.90 20.64
C LEU A 210 -0.66 20.78 19.46
N ALA A 211 -1.81 20.47 18.86
CA ALA A 211 -2.30 21.17 17.67
C ALA A 211 -2.53 22.68 17.91
N TYR A 212 -2.88 23.09 19.14
CA TYR A 212 -3.09 24.49 19.49
C TYR A 212 -1.88 25.17 20.17
N GLY A 213 -0.70 24.52 20.19
CA GLY A 213 0.49 24.91 20.97
C GLY A 213 1.26 26.16 20.53
N VAL A 214 0.58 27.24 20.12
CA VAL A 214 1.24 28.46 19.57
C VAL A 214 1.67 29.49 20.62
N ALA A 215 1.19 29.39 21.86
CA ALA A 215 1.39 30.42 22.88
C ALA A 215 2.86 30.75 23.17
N VAL A 216 3.75 29.76 23.00
CA VAL A 216 5.20 29.91 23.22
C VAL A 216 5.87 30.92 22.26
N LEU A 217 5.26 31.16 21.09
CA LEU A 217 5.76 32.09 20.06
C LEU A 217 5.18 33.51 20.20
N ILE A 218 4.12 33.67 21.00
CA ILE A 218 3.38 34.93 21.12
C ILE A 218 4.23 36.08 21.65
N PRO A 219 5.09 35.92 22.67
CA PRO A 219 5.93 37.03 23.14
C PRO A 219 6.81 37.60 22.02
N ASP A 220 7.41 36.74 21.19
CA ASP A 220 8.26 37.14 20.08
C ASP A 220 7.47 37.81 18.95
N LEU A 221 6.33 37.22 18.56
CA LEU A 221 5.44 37.77 17.55
C LEU A 221 4.85 39.13 17.98
N GLN A 222 4.46 39.25 19.25
CA GLN A 222 3.90 40.49 19.80
C GLN A 222 4.93 41.61 19.87
N ARG A 223 6.20 41.29 20.16
CA ARG A 223 7.29 42.26 20.16
C ARG A 223 7.59 42.82 18.78
N GLN A 224 7.43 42.01 17.74
CA GLN A 224 7.66 42.40 16.35
C GLN A 224 6.49 43.17 15.73
N HIS A 225 5.34 43.22 16.40
CA HIS A 225 4.18 43.94 15.93
C HIS A 225 4.29 45.43 16.27
N SER A 226 4.12 46.28 15.26
CA SER A 226 4.10 47.74 15.37
C SER A 226 3.02 48.27 16.32
N GLN A 227 1.93 47.52 16.50
CA GLN A 227 0.81 47.87 17.38
C GLN A 227 0.44 46.68 18.29
N PRO A 228 1.24 46.41 19.34
CA PRO A 228 1.07 45.22 20.17
C PRO A 228 -0.31 45.14 20.84
N LYS A 229 -0.98 46.28 21.07
CA LYS A 229 -2.35 46.34 21.62
C LYS A 229 -3.39 45.63 20.75
N ARG A 230 -3.13 45.41 19.45
CA ARG A 230 -4.02 44.67 18.54
C ARG A 230 -3.85 43.16 18.63
N MET A 231 -2.72 42.67 19.15
CA MET A 231 -2.34 41.26 19.17
C MET A 231 -3.41 40.31 19.76
N PRO A 232 -4.13 40.64 20.86
CA PRO A 232 -5.22 39.81 21.37
C PRO A 232 -6.30 39.49 20.32
N ARG A 233 -6.64 40.46 19.45
CA ARG A 233 -7.63 40.26 18.37
C ARG A 233 -7.07 39.37 17.27
N VAL A 234 -5.83 39.61 16.86
CA VAL A 234 -5.13 38.85 15.82
C VAL A 234 -5.07 37.37 16.20
N ILE A 235 -4.71 37.06 17.45
CA ILE A 235 -4.67 35.71 18.01
C ILE A 235 -6.04 35.04 17.94
N ALA A 236 -7.09 35.70 18.45
CA ALA A 236 -8.43 35.13 18.51
C ALA A 236 -9.00 34.81 17.11
N VAL A 237 -8.79 35.71 16.14
CA VAL A 237 -9.23 35.49 14.75
C VAL A 237 -8.42 34.36 14.10
N SER A 238 -7.10 34.34 14.25
CA SER A 238 -6.23 33.35 13.61
C SER A 238 -6.51 31.93 14.11
N LEU A 239 -6.56 31.75 15.43
CA LEU A 239 -6.87 30.45 16.04
C LEU A 239 -8.32 30.02 15.79
N GLY A 240 -9.26 30.96 15.68
CA GLY A 240 -10.63 30.68 15.28
C GLY A 240 -10.73 30.14 13.85
N ILE A 241 -10.03 30.76 12.89
CA ILE A 241 -9.94 30.28 11.51
C ILE A 241 -9.28 28.89 11.46
N GLY A 242 -8.18 28.70 12.18
CA GLY A 242 -7.52 27.39 12.29
C GLY A 242 -8.45 26.30 12.85
N SER A 243 -9.24 26.63 13.89
CA SER A 243 -10.20 25.69 14.48
C SER A 243 -11.31 25.27 13.49
N ALA A 244 -11.81 26.21 12.68
CA ALA A 244 -12.78 25.90 11.64
C ALA A 244 -12.20 24.98 10.56
N PHE A 245 -10.95 25.21 10.17
CA PHE A 245 -10.23 24.35 9.23
C PHE A 245 -9.98 22.94 9.81
N PHE A 246 -9.59 22.84 11.09
CA PHE A 246 -9.41 21.57 11.77
C PHE A 246 -10.68 20.73 11.78
N LEU A 247 -11.83 21.36 12.06
CA LEU A 247 -13.12 20.69 12.04
C LEU A 247 -13.47 20.15 10.64
N ALA A 248 -13.22 20.94 9.60
CA ALA A 248 -13.51 20.54 8.22
C ALA A 248 -12.68 19.32 7.80
N VAL A 249 -11.36 19.34 8.06
CA VAL A 249 -10.46 18.22 7.77
C VAL A 249 -10.82 16.99 8.60
N ALA A 250 -11.17 17.17 9.88
CA ALA A 250 -11.57 16.07 10.78
C ALA A 250 -12.81 15.34 10.27
N ILE A 251 -13.87 16.08 9.93
CA ILE A 251 -15.13 15.51 9.44
C ILE A 251 -14.91 14.81 8.11
N ALA A 252 -14.27 15.48 7.14
CA ALA A 252 -14.05 14.94 5.81
C ALA A 252 -13.21 13.65 5.84
N GLY A 253 -12.12 13.64 6.62
CA GLY A 253 -11.31 12.44 6.80
C GLY A 253 -12.08 11.30 7.50
N TYR A 254 -12.80 11.60 8.58
CA TYR A 254 -13.53 10.60 9.36
C TYR A 254 -14.67 9.94 8.58
N VAL A 255 -15.39 10.70 7.73
CA VAL A 255 -16.49 10.15 6.92
C VAL A 255 -16.02 9.03 6.00
N ALA A 256 -14.81 9.15 5.44
CA ALA A 256 -14.25 8.13 4.55
C ALA A 256 -13.55 6.98 5.30
N GLY A 257 -12.72 7.28 6.31
CA GLY A 257 -11.89 6.27 6.97
C GLY A 257 -12.46 5.64 8.26
N GLY A 258 -13.43 6.28 8.92
CA GLY A 258 -14.01 5.80 10.18
C GLY A 258 -12.98 5.60 11.29
N CYS A 259 -13.15 4.53 12.07
CA CYS A 259 -12.20 4.14 13.13
C CYS A 259 -10.84 3.60 12.61
N GLN A 260 -10.70 3.35 11.30
CA GLN A 260 -9.51 2.76 10.69
C GLN A 260 -8.44 3.79 10.26
N LEU A 261 -8.67 5.08 10.53
CA LEU A 261 -7.68 6.11 10.24
C LEU A 261 -6.45 5.96 11.13
N SER A 262 -5.26 6.09 10.52
CA SER A 262 -4.01 6.23 11.25
C SER A 262 -3.93 7.59 11.94
N ALA A 263 -2.99 7.70 12.89
CA ALA A 263 -2.79 8.93 13.67
C ALA A 263 -2.36 10.16 12.85
N ASN A 264 -1.93 9.96 11.61
CA ASN A 264 -1.68 11.01 10.63
C ASN A 264 -2.46 10.68 9.36
N LEU A 265 -3.22 11.64 8.83
CA LEU A 265 -4.01 11.49 7.62
C LEU A 265 -3.20 10.98 6.41
N LEU A 266 -1.99 11.51 6.20
CA LEU A 266 -1.15 11.12 5.07
C LEU A 266 -0.70 9.65 5.17
N PHE A 267 -0.52 9.15 6.38
CA PHE A 267 -0.18 7.74 6.62
C PHE A 267 -1.37 6.79 6.41
N SER A 268 -2.60 7.32 6.28
CA SER A 268 -3.79 6.52 5.98
C SER A 268 -3.96 6.27 4.49
N ILE A 269 -3.45 7.16 3.64
CA ILE A 269 -3.70 7.10 2.18
C ILE A 269 -2.65 6.28 1.43
N VAL A 270 -1.49 6.00 2.01
CA VAL A 270 -0.40 5.25 1.38
C VAL A 270 0.26 4.30 2.38
N ASN A 271 0.80 3.19 1.90
CA ASN A 271 1.63 2.32 2.73
C ASN A 271 3.06 2.89 2.83
N ILE A 272 3.52 3.08 4.07
CA ILE A 272 4.81 3.71 4.36
C ILE A 272 5.99 2.83 3.93
N SER A 273 5.85 1.49 4.03
CA SER A 273 6.96 0.57 3.72
C SER A 273 7.11 0.28 2.23
N ASP A 274 6.00 0.26 1.49
CA ASP A 274 5.99 0.10 0.03
C ASP A 274 4.85 0.92 -0.57
N PRO A 275 5.13 2.10 -1.15
CA PRO A 275 4.11 2.97 -1.74
C PRO A 275 3.34 2.33 -2.91
N SER A 276 3.86 1.26 -3.52
CA SER A 276 3.18 0.51 -4.59
C SER A 276 2.22 -0.56 -4.07
N SER A 277 2.32 -0.89 -2.79
CA SER A 277 1.42 -1.81 -2.10
C SER A 277 0.15 -1.09 -1.61
N PRO A 278 -0.95 -1.84 -1.38
CA PRO A 278 -2.16 -1.25 -0.81
C PRO A 278 -1.87 -0.52 0.51
N SER A 279 -2.49 0.65 0.68
CA SER A 279 -2.50 1.39 1.94
C SER A 279 -3.08 0.56 3.08
N SER A 280 -2.96 1.03 4.32
CA SER A 280 -3.61 0.39 5.48
C SER A 280 -5.10 0.18 5.23
N LEU A 281 -5.77 1.11 4.54
CA LEU A 281 -7.18 1.04 4.16
C LEU A 281 -7.47 0.12 2.95
N GLY A 282 -6.47 -0.56 2.38
CA GLY A 282 -6.66 -1.61 1.38
C GLY A 282 -6.87 -1.13 -0.07
N PHE A 283 -6.50 0.12 -0.38
CA PHE A 283 -6.51 0.66 -1.75
C PHE A 283 -5.11 1.13 -2.17
N VAL A 284 -4.84 1.18 -3.47
CA VAL A 284 -3.63 1.80 -4.04
C VAL A 284 -4.04 3.16 -4.61
N PRO A 285 -3.60 4.29 -4.03
CA PRO A 285 -3.99 5.63 -4.49
C PRO A 285 -3.30 6.02 -5.80
N ASP A 286 -3.81 7.06 -6.46
CA ASP A 286 -3.06 7.74 -7.52
C ASP A 286 -1.73 8.29 -6.99
N HIS A 287 -0.62 7.76 -7.51
CA HIS A 287 0.73 8.13 -7.10
C HIS A 287 0.99 9.63 -7.27
N GLY A 288 0.46 10.27 -8.31
CA GLY A 288 0.67 11.70 -8.56
C GLY A 288 0.11 12.59 -7.45
N ALA A 289 -1.13 12.33 -7.03
CA ALA A 289 -1.78 13.07 -5.95
C ALA A 289 -1.09 12.88 -4.59
N VAL A 290 -0.65 11.66 -4.26
CA VAL A 290 0.08 11.38 -3.02
C VAL A 290 1.42 12.12 -2.99
N ILE A 291 2.19 12.06 -4.08
CA ILE A 291 3.47 12.76 -4.21
C ILE A 291 3.29 14.27 -3.97
N MET A 292 2.25 14.86 -4.56
CA MET A 292 1.95 16.28 -4.38
C MET A 292 1.67 16.64 -2.91
N ALA A 293 0.81 15.86 -2.23
CA ALA A 293 0.51 16.10 -0.82
C ALA A 293 1.77 15.98 0.07
N TYR A 294 2.60 14.98 -0.19
CA TYR A 294 3.83 14.73 0.56
C TYR A 294 4.89 15.82 0.34
N LEU A 295 5.06 16.31 -0.89
CA LEU A 295 5.99 17.40 -1.22
C LEU A 295 5.60 18.71 -0.54
N PHE A 296 4.32 19.10 -0.60
CA PHE A 296 3.84 20.32 0.05
C PHE A 296 3.91 20.24 1.58
N MET A 297 3.63 19.06 2.15
CA MET A 297 3.79 18.84 3.59
C MET A 297 5.28 18.88 4.00
N HIS A 298 6.17 18.30 3.21
CA HIS A 298 7.62 18.37 3.46
C HIS A 298 8.12 19.83 3.42
N LEU A 299 7.69 20.61 2.42
CA LEU A 299 7.99 22.04 2.35
C LEU A 299 7.55 22.79 3.61
N HIS A 300 6.33 22.52 4.09
CA HIS A 300 5.83 23.08 5.34
C HIS A 300 6.69 22.69 6.54
N VAL A 301 7.04 21.41 6.68
CA VAL A 301 7.86 20.90 7.80
C VAL A 301 9.19 21.62 7.90
N VAL A 302 9.90 21.81 6.77
CA VAL A 302 11.19 22.51 6.74
C VAL A 302 11.05 23.97 7.18
N ILE A 303 9.99 24.65 6.73
CA ILE A 303 9.70 26.05 7.07
C ILE A 303 9.35 26.20 8.55
N VAL A 304 8.38 25.42 9.04
CA VAL A 304 7.89 25.53 10.42
C VAL A 304 8.96 25.14 11.43
N LEU A 305 9.80 24.16 11.14
CA LEU A 305 10.91 23.75 12.00
C LEU A 305 11.79 24.97 12.39
N SER A 306 12.13 25.82 11.42
CA SER A 306 12.90 27.05 11.68
C SER A 306 12.16 28.04 12.58
N THR A 307 10.86 28.24 12.36
CA THR A 307 10.05 29.19 13.14
C THR A 307 9.88 28.75 14.60
N VAL A 308 9.68 27.45 14.82
CA VAL A 308 9.51 26.85 16.15
C VAL A 308 10.83 26.83 16.92
N LEU A 309 11.96 26.73 16.22
CA LEU A 309 13.30 26.75 16.84
C LEU A 309 13.80 28.15 17.21
N GLN A 310 13.13 29.22 16.78
CA GLN A 310 13.62 30.57 17.06
C GLN A 310 13.59 30.96 18.54
N PRO A 311 12.49 30.75 19.31
CA PRO A 311 12.49 31.02 20.74
C PRO A 311 13.56 30.25 21.54
N PRO A 312 13.79 28.93 21.32
CA PRO A 312 14.87 28.23 22.00
C PRO A 312 16.26 28.69 21.59
N PHE A 313 16.50 29.00 20.32
CA PHE A 313 17.80 29.54 19.92
C PHE A 313 18.10 30.85 20.64
N TYR A 314 17.12 31.77 20.69
CA TYR A 314 17.24 33.02 21.42
C TYR A 314 17.52 32.79 22.91
N MET A 315 16.80 31.85 23.54
CA MET A 315 17.00 31.50 24.95
C MET A 315 18.38 30.87 25.20
N ALA A 316 18.83 29.95 24.34
CA ALA A 316 20.12 29.30 24.45
C ALA A 316 21.28 30.29 24.24
N GLU A 317 21.15 31.21 23.27
CA GLU A 317 22.10 32.31 23.05
C GLU A 317 22.22 33.19 24.29
N ARG A 318 21.10 33.52 24.94
CA ARG A 318 21.07 34.31 26.18
C ARG A 318 21.66 33.57 27.37
N LEU A 319 21.37 32.27 27.53
CA LEU A 319 21.81 31.46 28.68
C LEU A 319 23.29 31.04 28.57
N ILE A 320 23.74 30.61 27.40
CA ILE A 320 25.06 29.99 27.20
C ILE A 320 26.09 31.03 26.75
N LEU A 321 25.73 31.89 25.79
CA LEU A 321 26.66 32.87 25.23
C LEU A 321 26.58 34.22 25.93
N GLY A 322 25.55 34.44 26.77
CA GLY A 322 25.33 35.71 27.46
C GLY A 322 25.01 36.87 26.52
N MET A 323 24.54 36.57 25.31
CA MET A 323 24.04 37.56 24.34
C MET A 323 22.69 38.13 24.82
N HIS A 324 22.25 39.27 24.26
CA HIS A 324 20.96 39.89 24.58
C HIS A 324 20.78 40.32 26.05
N LYS A 325 21.86 40.64 26.78
CA LYS A 325 21.75 41.18 28.14
C LYS A 325 21.06 42.55 28.09
N SER A 326 20.05 42.76 28.93
CA SER A 326 19.54 44.11 29.16
C SER A 326 20.59 44.90 29.95
N GLU A 327 21.18 45.91 29.34
CA GLU A 327 21.81 47.00 30.09
C GLU A 327 20.72 47.70 30.90
N SER A 328 20.53 47.26 32.13
CA SER A 328 19.99 48.09 33.20
C SER A 328 21.17 48.49 34.07
N VAL A 329 21.33 49.81 34.25
CA VAL A 329 22.32 50.51 35.11
C VAL A 329 23.63 50.89 34.40
N THR A 330 23.62 52.00 33.65
CA THR A 330 24.77 52.94 33.45
C THR A 330 24.41 54.21 32.65
N VAL A 331 23.23 54.33 32.03
CA VAL A 331 22.86 55.56 31.27
C VAL A 331 22.34 56.69 32.17
N ALA A 332 21.83 56.39 33.37
CA ALA A 332 21.35 57.42 34.29
C ALA A 332 22.49 58.27 34.91
N ASP A 333 23.73 57.77 34.92
CA ASP A 333 24.88 58.52 35.45
C ASP A 333 25.70 59.23 34.35
N ASN A 334 25.55 58.86 33.08
CA ASN A 334 26.32 59.44 31.96
C ASN A 334 25.58 60.48 31.12
N VAL A 335 24.27 60.71 31.36
CA VAL A 335 23.51 61.77 30.68
C VAL A 335 23.66 63.14 31.39
N GLN A 336 24.26 63.18 32.58
CA GLN A 336 24.57 64.45 33.25
C GLN A 336 25.91 65.08 32.79
N GLU A 337 26.76 64.36 32.03
CA GLU A 337 28.13 64.81 31.69
C GLU A 337 28.40 65.01 30.18
N LYS A 338 27.39 64.93 29.31
CA LYS A 338 27.56 65.08 27.85
C LYS A 338 26.52 65.96 27.17
N ALA A 339 26.09 67.00 27.88
CA ALA A 339 25.23 68.07 27.35
C ALA A 339 26.02 69.33 26.91
N GLU A 340 27.32 69.20 26.63
CA GLU A 340 28.15 70.26 26.05
C GLU A 340 29.05 69.65 24.97
N ASP A 341 28.51 69.50 23.76
CA ASP A 341 29.18 69.96 22.54
C ASP A 341 28.22 69.83 21.36
N ASN A 342 27.85 71.00 20.88
CA ASN A 342 27.26 71.31 19.59
C ASN A 342 28.16 70.71 18.48
N ASP A 343 27.67 70.12 17.39
CA ASP A 343 27.65 70.77 16.07
C ASP A 343 27.11 69.75 15.04
N GLY A 344 26.07 70.10 14.28
CA GLY A 344 25.53 69.20 13.24
C GLY A 344 24.19 69.61 12.62
N TRP A 345 23.58 70.69 13.12
CA TRP A 345 22.28 71.18 12.63
C TRP A 345 22.37 72.31 11.59
N GLU A 346 23.57 72.78 11.24
CA GLU A 346 23.74 73.85 10.24
C GLU A 346 23.91 73.34 8.79
N GLU A 347 24.42 72.12 8.58
CA GLU A 347 24.67 71.57 7.23
C GLU A 347 23.39 71.11 6.49
N LEU A 348 22.32 70.80 7.23
CA LEU A 348 21.02 70.42 6.68
C LEU A 348 20.13 71.63 6.30
N ARG A 349 20.38 72.79 6.90
CA ARG A 349 19.63 74.03 6.64
C ARG A 349 20.04 74.67 5.32
N GLU A 350 21.31 74.55 4.92
CA GLU A 350 21.81 75.11 3.67
C GLU A 350 21.28 74.34 2.44
N LYS A 351 21.15 73.01 2.54
CA LYS A 351 20.64 72.12 1.46
C LYS A 351 19.15 72.26 1.17
N MET A 352 18.36 72.88 2.06
CA MET A 352 16.91 73.01 1.91
C MET A 352 16.45 74.40 1.42
N SER A 353 17.39 75.31 1.16
CA SER A 353 17.09 76.72 0.83
C SER A 353 17.14 77.10 -0.66
N SER A 354 17.53 76.22 -1.59
CA SER A 354 17.50 76.53 -3.02
C SER A 354 16.15 76.19 -3.67
N SER A 355 15.19 77.09 -3.54
CA SER A 355 13.93 77.06 -4.30
C SER A 355 14.06 77.77 -5.65
N VAL A 356 13.45 77.18 -6.68
CA VAL A 356 13.05 77.82 -7.94
C VAL A 356 11.83 78.72 -7.67
N PRO A 357 11.69 79.89 -8.34
CA PRO A 357 10.66 80.88 -7.99
C PRO A 357 9.41 80.79 -8.88
N VAL A 358 8.20 81.02 -8.33
CA VAL A 358 6.99 81.41 -9.08
C VAL A 358 6.09 82.35 -8.24
N PRO A 359 5.44 83.39 -8.83
CA PRO A 359 4.91 84.56 -8.12
C PRO A 359 3.40 84.53 -7.80
N HIS A 360 3.01 85.48 -6.95
CA HIS A 360 1.69 85.88 -6.44
C HIS A 360 0.45 85.65 -7.32
N SER A 361 -0.63 85.11 -6.73
CA SER A 361 -1.86 85.89 -6.42
C SER A 361 -2.97 85.06 -5.75
N ASP A 362 -3.73 85.78 -4.93
CA ASP A 362 -5.01 85.53 -4.25
C ASP A 362 -5.14 84.59 -3.04
N ARG A 363 -5.72 85.20 -2.00
CA ARG A 363 -5.63 84.87 -0.59
C ARG A 363 -7.03 84.53 -0.09
N ARG A 364 -7.44 83.26 -0.26
CA ARG A 364 -8.52 82.62 0.52
C ARG A 364 -8.62 81.11 0.35
N ASP A 365 -8.02 80.51 -0.68
CA ASP A 365 -7.93 79.05 -0.84
C ASP A 365 -6.64 78.43 -0.25
N ALA A 366 -5.71 79.27 0.22
CA ALA A 366 -4.43 78.82 0.76
C ALA A 366 -4.55 78.27 2.20
N ALA A 367 -5.49 78.74 3.02
CA ALA A 367 -5.57 78.32 4.42
C ALA A 367 -6.08 76.87 4.60
N ASP A 368 -7.01 76.43 3.74
CA ASP A 368 -7.55 75.05 3.79
C ASP A 368 -6.63 74.05 3.06
N LEU A 369 -5.83 74.51 2.10
CA LEU A 369 -4.82 73.67 1.44
C LEU A 369 -3.59 73.49 2.32
N GLU A 370 -3.17 74.54 3.05
CA GLU A 370 -2.01 74.52 3.95
C GLU A 370 -2.29 73.69 5.21
N SER A 371 -3.53 73.66 5.74
CA SER A 371 -3.88 72.76 6.86
C SER A 371 -3.96 71.28 6.45
N ASN A 372 -4.38 70.99 5.21
CA ASN A 372 -4.41 69.61 4.69
C ASN A 372 -3.01 69.14 4.32
N LEU A 373 -2.15 70.01 3.77
CA LEU A 373 -0.75 69.70 3.47
C LEU A 373 0.06 69.49 4.76
N ASP A 374 -0.14 70.31 5.80
CA ASP A 374 0.49 70.11 7.11
C ASP A 374 0.04 68.82 7.77
N SER A 375 -1.26 68.46 7.72
CA SER A 375 -1.74 67.19 8.30
C SER A 375 -1.23 65.95 7.55
N THR A 376 -1.06 66.06 6.22
CA THR A 376 -0.55 64.96 5.38
C THR A 376 0.97 64.81 5.54
N THR A 377 1.68 65.92 5.73
CA THR A 377 3.12 65.95 6.00
C THR A 377 3.44 65.52 7.43
N GLU A 378 2.58 65.85 8.41
CA GLU A 378 2.65 65.33 9.79
C GLU A 378 2.36 63.83 9.85
N THR A 379 1.41 63.31 9.07
CA THR A 379 1.11 61.87 9.04
C THR A 379 2.16 61.06 8.28
N LEU A 380 2.70 61.58 7.16
CA LEU A 380 3.85 60.99 6.47
C LEU A 380 5.12 61.06 7.32
N SER A 381 5.36 62.17 8.03
CA SER A 381 6.52 62.29 8.93
C SER A 381 6.36 61.45 10.21
N GLN A 382 5.15 61.22 10.72
CA GLN A 382 4.90 60.25 11.79
C GLN A 382 5.04 58.81 11.31
N SER A 383 4.61 58.48 10.09
CA SER A 383 4.83 57.17 9.48
C SER A 383 6.32 56.92 9.23
N ALA A 384 7.03 57.90 8.68
CA ALA A 384 8.48 57.84 8.44
C ALA A 384 9.27 57.81 9.77
N LYS A 385 8.87 58.56 10.80
CA LYS A 385 9.44 58.44 12.16
C LYS A 385 9.18 57.07 12.77
N ARG A 386 8.01 56.45 12.53
CA ARG A 386 7.72 55.09 13.00
C ARG A 386 8.54 54.04 12.27
N GLU A 387 8.66 54.16 10.95
CA GLU A 387 9.50 53.29 10.12
C GLU A 387 10.99 53.44 10.47
N GLN A 388 11.44 54.66 10.78
CA GLN A 388 12.80 54.92 11.25
C GLN A 388 13.05 54.35 12.66
N VAL A 389 12.13 54.52 13.62
CA VAL A 389 12.25 53.93 14.97
C VAL A 389 12.19 52.39 14.92
N GLU A 390 11.39 51.83 14.01
CA GLU A 390 11.33 50.38 13.77
C GLU A 390 12.64 49.88 13.17
N LYS A 391 13.19 50.59 12.18
CA LYS A 391 14.47 50.29 11.55
C LYS A 391 15.61 50.40 12.55
N ASP A 392 15.65 51.43 13.39
CA ASP A 392 16.66 51.63 14.42
C ASP A 392 16.58 50.52 15.51
N HIS A 393 15.38 50.05 15.86
CA HIS A 393 15.20 48.92 16.79
C HIS A 393 15.62 47.58 16.16
N ASP A 394 15.27 47.33 14.90
CA ASP A 394 15.68 46.12 14.18
C ASP A 394 17.19 46.09 13.91
N ASP A 395 17.80 47.24 13.60
CA ASP A 395 19.25 47.41 13.44
C ASP A 395 19.98 47.22 14.78
N ALA A 396 19.43 47.70 15.90
CA ALA A 396 19.97 47.44 17.22
C ALA A 396 19.94 45.94 17.58
N GLN A 397 18.86 45.23 17.25
CA GLN A 397 18.80 43.77 17.44
C GLN A 397 19.75 43.00 16.51
N MET A 398 19.91 43.43 15.26
CA MET A 398 20.89 42.84 14.34
C MET A 398 22.34 43.16 14.71
N SER A 399 22.59 44.26 15.42
CA SER A 399 23.93 44.63 15.90
C SER A 399 24.52 43.59 16.87
N ASP A 400 23.70 42.97 17.72
CA ASP A 400 24.12 41.87 18.61
C ASP A 400 24.59 40.62 17.86
N TYR A 401 24.09 40.43 16.63
CA TYR A 401 24.50 39.37 15.71
C TYR A 401 25.63 39.78 14.74
N SER A 402 26.04 41.05 14.78
CA SER A 402 27.09 41.59 13.91
C SER A 402 28.50 41.30 14.47
N GLY A 403 29.46 41.13 13.56
CA GLY A 403 30.86 40.84 13.90
C GLY A 403 31.23 39.35 13.84
N ALA A 404 32.38 39.04 13.22
CA ALA A 404 32.81 37.67 12.93
C ALA A 404 32.85 36.75 14.17
N ARG A 405 33.21 37.28 15.35
CA ARG A 405 33.26 36.51 16.60
C ARG A 405 31.87 36.12 17.10
N ASN A 406 30.90 37.03 17.04
CA ASN A 406 29.53 36.76 17.49
C ASN A 406 28.84 35.81 16.51
N ILE A 407 29.08 35.99 15.21
CA ILE A 407 28.60 35.09 14.14
C ILE A 407 29.05 33.65 14.40
N ILE A 408 30.34 33.42 14.59
CA ILE A 408 30.87 32.06 14.85
C ILE A 408 30.24 31.46 16.11
N ARG A 409 30.06 32.24 17.18
CA ARG A 409 29.51 31.76 18.45
C ARG A 409 28.07 31.28 18.33
N TYR A 410 27.15 32.11 17.81
CA TYR A 410 25.74 31.73 17.73
C TYR A 410 25.51 30.64 16.67
N VAL A 411 26.20 30.71 15.52
CA VAL A 411 26.10 29.68 14.47
C VAL A 411 26.54 28.32 15.01
N THR A 412 27.67 28.28 15.74
CA THR A 412 28.15 27.04 16.38
C THR A 412 27.13 26.50 17.38
N LEU A 413 26.56 27.38 18.23
CA LEU A 413 25.54 26.96 19.20
C LEU A 413 24.30 26.37 18.53
N ARG A 414 23.77 27.03 17.48
CA ARG A 414 22.59 26.54 16.74
C ARG A 414 22.85 25.20 16.07
N ILE A 415 24.04 25.01 15.46
CA ILE A 415 24.43 23.72 14.86
C ILE A 415 24.53 22.62 15.92
N VAL A 416 25.09 22.91 17.10
CA VAL A 416 25.15 21.93 18.21
C VAL A 416 23.76 21.53 18.68
N ILE A 417 22.84 22.49 18.84
CA ILE A 417 21.45 22.20 19.19
C ILE A 417 20.78 21.33 18.12
N MET A 418 20.96 21.65 16.84
CA MET A 418 20.44 20.82 15.74
C MET A 418 21.00 19.40 15.75
N ALA A 419 22.30 19.22 16.05
CA ALA A 419 22.90 17.89 16.16
C ALA A 419 22.29 17.07 17.31
N LEU A 420 22.02 17.71 18.47
CA LEU A 420 21.35 17.05 19.60
C LEU A 420 19.90 16.65 19.25
N LEU A 421 19.18 17.51 18.52
CA LEU A 421 17.82 17.20 18.06
C LEU A 421 17.81 16.04 17.07
N VAL A 422 18.78 15.96 16.17
CA VAL A 422 18.94 14.80 15.26
C VAL A 422 19.17 13.51 16.05
N ALA A 423 20.04 13.53 17.06
CA ALA A 423 20.29 12.35 17.89
C ALA A 423 19.03 11.88 18.63
N ALA A 424 18.26 12.82 19.18
CA ALA A 424 16.98 12.50 19.82
C ALA A 424 15.93 11.98 18.81
N ALA A 425 15.81 12.61 17.64
CA ALA A 425 14.90 12.16 16.59
C ALA A 425 15.21 10.74 16.10
N ILE A 426 16.48 10.37 15.98
CA ILE A 426 16.90 8.99 15.62
C ILE A 426 16.44 7.98 16.67
N GLY A 427 16.47 8.36 17.97
CA GLY A 427 16.06 7.50 19.07
C GLY A 427 14.54 7.31 19.18
N PHE A 428 13.74 8.32 18.82
CA PHE A 428 12.28 8.28 18.92
C PHE A 428 11.56 7.97 17.60
N ARG A 429 12.28 7.68 16.51
CA ARG A 429 11.69 7.51 15.17
C ARG A 429 10.59 6.44 15.09
N ASP A 430 10.75 5.35 15.84
CA ASP A 430 9.85 4.18 15.78
C ASP A 430 8.58 4.38 16.64
N HIS A 431 8.54 5.45 17.47
CA HIS A 431 7.45 5.78 18.39
C HIS A 431 6.90 7.20 18.16
N PHE A 432 6.82 7.62 16.90
CA PHE A 432 6.38 8.97 16.53
C PHE A 432 5.03 9.35 17.17
N LEU A 433 4.08 8.41 17.26
CA LEU A 433 2.74 8.68 17.80
C LEU A 433 2.78 8.98 19.30
N ASP A 434 3.45 8.13 20.07
CA ASP A 434 3.60 8.33 21.51
C ASP A 434 4.42 9.59 21.81
N LEU A 435 5.38 9.95 20.95
CA LEU A 435 6.16 11.19 21.06
C LEU A 435 5.25 12.42 20.93
N VAL A 436 4.36 12.45 19.94
CA VAL A 436 3.42 13.56 19.68
C VAL A 436 2.42 13.70 20.84
N ASP A 437 1.80 12.61 21.26
CA ASP A 437 0.84 12.59 22.37
C ASP A 437 1.51 13.03 23.71
N PHE A 438 2.73 12.53 23.98
CA PHE A 438 3.52 12.92 25.14
C PHE A 438 3.91 14.41 25.12
N THR A 439 4.32 14.93 23.96
CA THR A 439 4.72 16.34 23.79
C THR A 439 3.56 17.30 24.07
N GLY A 440 2.38 16.98 23.54
CA GLY A 440 1.16 17.76 23.75
C GLY A 440 0.72 17.75 25.22
N ALA A 441 0.63 16.57 25.82
CA ALA A 441 0.16 16.39 27.19
C ALA A 441 1.09 17.00 28.26
N SER A 442 2.40 17.04 27.98
CA SER A 442 3.41 17.56 28.90
C SER A 442 3.73 19.04 28.64
N ALA A 443 4.73 19.28 27.79
CA ALA A 443 5.40 20.56 27.62
C ALA A 443 4.45 21.64 27.10
N ILE A 444 3.63 21.31 26.09
CA ILE A 444 2.70 22.25 25.48
C ILE A 444 1.57 22.62 26.43
N THR A 445 0.98 21.65 27.13
CA THR A 445 -0.09 21.92 28.12
C THR A 445 0.41 22.86 29.23
N VAL A 446 1.63 22.67 29.73
CA VAL A 446 2.20 23.57 30.74
C VAL A 446 2.48 24.97 30.17
N CYS A 447 3.15 25.06 29.01
CA CYS A 447 3.56 26.32 28.39
C CYS A 447 2.40 27.14 27.82
N CYS A 448 1.41 26.49 27.23
CA CYS A 448 0.39 27.14 26.40
C CYS A 448 -0.97 27.26 27.08
N LEU A 449 -1.24 26.45 28.10
CA LEU A 449 -2.50 26.50 28.85
C LEU A 449 -2.28 26.92 30.30
N VAL A 450 -1.50 26.15 31.07
CA VAL A 450 -1.41 26.32 32.53
C VAL A 450 -0.70 27.62 32.91
N LEU A 451 0.54 27.82 32.46
CA LEU A 451 1.34 28.99 32.85
C LEU A 451 0.71 30.33 32.40
N PRO A 452 0.22 30.48 31.15
CA PRO A 452 -0.49 31.67 30.70
C PRO A 452 -1.67 32.07 31.60
N LEU A 453 -2.51 31.11 31.96
CA LEU A 453 -3.69 31.36 32.79
C LEU A 453 -3.31 31.65 34.25
N VAL A 454 -2.29 31.00 34.79
CA VAL A 454 -1.76 31.31 36.12
C VAL A 454 -1.23 32.74 36.15
N PHE A 455 -0.48 33.16 35.13
CA PHE A 455 0.03 34.52 35.05
C PHE A 455 -1.09 35.56 34.95
N TYR A 456 -2.09 35.29 34.12
CA TYR A 456 -3.25 36.16 33.96
C TYR A 456 -4.06 36.32 35.25
N LEU A 457 -4.36 35.20 35.93
CA LEU A 457 -5.05 35.21 37.22
C LEU A 457 -4.26 35.97 38.27
N LYS A 458 -2.93 35.80 38.32
CA LYS A 458 -2.10 36.45 39.34
C LYS A 458 -1.99 37.96 39.12
N VAL A 459 -1.81 38.41 37.88
CA VAL A 459 -1.63 39.82 37.53
C VAL A 459 -2.94 40.59 37.67
N PHE A 460 -4.04 40.06 37.11
CA PHE A 460 -5.33 40.73 37.10
C PHE A 460 -6.28 40.25 38.20
N TRP A 461 -5.77 39.63 39.28
CA TRP A 461 -6.61 39.01 40.31
C TRP A 461 -7.69 39.95 40.83
N ASN A 462 -7.38 41.23 41.04
CA ASN A 462 -8.34 42.18 41.60
C ASN A 462 -9.27 42.81 40.55
N ASP A 463 -8.83 42.90 39.30
CA ASP A 463 -9.55 43.56 38.21
C ASP A 463 -10.53 42.62 37.48
N LEU A 464 -10.35 41.30 37.64
CA LEU A 464 -11.16 40.30 36.94
C LEU A 464 -12.52 40.09 37.60
N PRO A 465 -13.61 39.94 36.83
CA PRO A 465 -14.89 39.51 37.36
C PRO A 465 -14.84 38.04 37.80
N ILE A 466 -15.68 37.67 38.77
CA ILE A 466 -15.66 36.34 39.43
C ILE A 466 -15.79 35.19 38.41
N TYR A 467 -16.62 35.36 37.37
CA TYR A 467 -16.82 34.32 36.37
C TYR A 467 -15.55 34.03 35.55
N GLU A 468 -14.74 35.03 35.18
CA GLU A 468 -13.46 34.81 34.48
C GLU A 468 -12.45 34.08 35.37
N ARG A 469 -12.45 34.40 36.68
CA ARG A 469 -11.58 33.72 37.65
C ARG A 469 -11.93 32.24 37.75
N VAL A 470 -13.22 31.94 37.90
CA VAL A 470 -13.72 30.56 38.02
C VAL A 470 -13.43 29.76 36.74
N ILE A 471 -13.73 30.32 35.57
CA ILE A 471 -13.47 29.65 34.28
C ILE A 471 -11.98 29.35 34.11
N ALA A 472 -11.10 30.34 34.35
CA ALA A 472 -9.66 30.15 34.23
C ALA A 472 -9.13 29.09 35.23
N SER A 473 -9.61 29.10 36.48
CA SER A 473 -9.23 28.08 37.48
C SER A 473 -9.71 26.69 37.09
N ILE A 474 -10.92 26.54 36.55
CA ILE A 474 -11.45 25.25 36.07
C ILE A 474 -10.57 24.70 34.93
N ILE A 475 -10.24 25.54 33.94
CA ILE A 475 -9.38 25.13 32.82
C ILE A 475 -8.01 24.67 33.33
N ILE A 476 -7.39 25.40 34.26
CA ILE A 476 -6.11 25.01 34.86
C ILE A 476 -6.21 23.63 35.51
N VAL A 477 -7.21 23.39 36.36
CA VAL A 477 -7.35 22.12 37.09
C VAL A 477 -7.62 20.96 36.14
N VAL A 478 -8.56 21.11 35.21
CA VAL A 478 -8.94 20.06 34.25
C VAL A 478 -7.77 19.72 33.33
N CYS A 479 -7.14 20.72 32.71
CA CYS A 479 -6.01 20.49 31.80
C CYS A 479 -4.80 19.90 32.52
N THR A 480 -4.57 20.25 33.80
CA THR A 480 -3.47 19.66 34.58
C THR A 480 -3.74 18.18 34.88
N ILE A 481 -4.95 17.83 35.31
CA ILE A 481 -5.32 16.43 35.62
C ILE A 481 -5.25 15.56 34.35
N VAL A 482 -5.88 16.02 33.27
CA VAL A 482 -5.91 15.29 31.99
C VAL A 482 -4.50 15.21 31.39
N GLY A 483 -3.76 16.31 31.38
CA GLY A 483 -2.37 16.37 30.89
C GLY A 483 -1.46 15.40 31.66
N CYS A 484 -1.54 15.36 32.99
CA CYS A 484 -0.77 14.39 33.79
C CYS A 484 -1.15 12.94 33.46
N TYR A 485 -2.43 12.63 33.30
CA TYR A 485 -2.89 11.28 32.95
C TYR A 485 -2.32 10.83 31.59
N VAL A 486 -2.48 11.66 30.56
CA VAL A 486 -2.01 11.35 29.20
C VAL A 486 -0.48 11.30 29.16
N MET A 487 0.22 12.20 29.85
CA MET A 487 1.68 12.20 29.95
C MET A 487 2.21 10.89 30.55
N VAL A 488 1.60 10.39 31.62
CA VAL A 488 2.03 9.11 32.24
C VAL A 488 1.79 7.94 31.30
N TYR A 489 0.63 7.90 30.63
CA TYR A 489 0.30 6.80 29.73
C TYR A 489 1.17 6.81 28.46
N ALA A 490 1.22 7.94 27.75
CA ALA A 490 2.05 8.10 26.55
C ALA A 490 3.54 7.91 26.89
N GLY A 491 3.99 8.39 28.05
CA GLY A 491 5.37 8.18 28.53
C GLY A 491 5.68 6.71 28.77
N LYS A 492 4.75 5.92 29.34
CA LYS A 492 4.94 4.48 29.51
C LYS A 492 5.16 3.78 28.16
N ASN A 493 4.32 4.08 27.17
CA ASN A 493 4.43 3.49 25.83
C ASN A 493 5.69 3.96 25.09
N LEU A 494 6.07 5.23 25.24
CA LEU A 494 7.24 5.84 24.59
C LEU A 494 8.58 5.24 25.09
N PHE A 495 8.66 4.85 26.36
CA PHE A 495 9.90 4.32 26.95
C PHE A 495 9.88 2.80 27.19
N ASN A 496 8.70 2.17 27.19
CA ASN A 496 8.54 0.73 27.39
C ASN A 496 7.34 0.21 26.56
N PRO A 497 7.53 0.02 25.24
CA PRO A 497 6.44 -0.32 24.33
C PRO A 497 5.92 -1.75 24.54
N ASP A 498 4.60 -1.91 24.54
CA ASP A 498 3.93 -3.23 24.56
C ASP A 498 3.97 -3.84 23.14
N SER A 499 4.46 -5.08 22.99
CA SER A 499 4.89 -5.68 21.72
C SER A 499 3.79 -6.31 20.83
N GLY A 500 2.56 -5.80 20.82
CA GLY A 500 1.50 -6.41 20.00
C GLY A 500 0.18 -5.64 19.91
N GLY A 501 0.17 -4.48 19.25
CA GLY A 501 -1.05 -3.72 18.97
C GLY A 501 -1.75 -4.13 17.67
N ALA A 502 -3.08 -4.06 17.64
CA ALA A 502 -3.87 -4.19 16.41
C ALA A 502 -3.55 -3.06 15.40
N THR A 503 -3.66 -3.34 14.09
CA THR A 503 -3.45 -2.37 13.01
C THR A 503 -4.40 -1.17 13.13
N PHE A 504 -5.65 -1.41 13.53
CA PHE A 504 -6.67 -0.39 13.79
C PHE A 504 -7.13 -0.42 15.26
N PRO A 505 -6.35 0.17 16.19
CA PRO A 505 -6.57 0.00 17.63
C PRO A 505 -7.85 0.68 18.16
N TYR A 506 -8.49 1.54 17.37
CA TYR A 506 -9.70 2.27 17.76
C TYR A 506 -10.99 1.59 17.33
N CYS A 507 -10.89 0.52 16.54
CA CYS A 507 -12.02 -0.20 16.00
C CYS A 507 -12.49 -1.36 16.90
N PRO A 508 -13.76 -1.79 16.78
CA PRO A 508 -14.23 -3.06 17.33
C PRO A 508 -13.43 -4.25 16.79
N ALA A 509 -13.37 -5.37 17.53
CA ALA A 509 -12.56 -6.54 17.20
C ALA A 509 -12.73 -7.07 15.76
N GLU A 510 -13.93 -6.91 15.17
CA GLU A 510 -14.22 -7.29 13.79
C GLU A 510 -13.43 -6.48 12.74
N TYR A 511 -13.07 -5.23 13.04
CA TYR A 511 -12.43 -4.29 12.10
C TYR A 511 -10.99 -3.93 12.49
N GLN A 512 -10.38 -4.69 13.42
CA GLN A 512 -9.05 -4.39 13.98
C GLN A 512 -7.88 -4.82 13.09
N SER A 513 -8.07 -5.85 12.25
CA SER A 513 -7.01 -6.45 11.44
C SER A 513 -7.16 -6.22 9.93
N GLU A 514 -8.37 -6.15 9.41
CA GLU A 514 -8.64 -6.03 7.97
C GLU A 514 -9.42 -4.75 7.63
N PRO A 515 -9.17 -4.14 6.46
CA PRO A 515 -9.92 -2.96 6.01
C PRO A 515 -11.39 -3.32 5.78
N TYR A 516 -12.31 -2.49 6.28
CA TYR A 516 -13.75 -2.78 6.18
C TYR A 516 -14.29 -2.71 4.74
N TYR A 517 -13.54 -2.08 3.83
CA TYR A 517 -13.89 -1.91 2.43
C TYR A 517 -12.60 -1.81 1.59
N SER A 518 -12.46 -2.67 0.57
CA SER A 518 -11.35 -2.61 -0.40
C SER A 518 -11.91 -2.62 -1.83
N ARG A 519 -11.48 -1.65 -2.64
CA ARG A 519 -11.92 -1.46 -4.03
C ARG A 519 -11.03 -2.17 -5.06
N ALA A 520 -10.14 -3.07 -4.65
CA ALA A 520 -9.22 -3.73 -5.59
C ALA A 520 -9.97 -4.61 -6.59
N PHE A 521 -10.05 -4.19 -7.86
CA PHE A 521 -10.63 -4.99 -8.94
C PHE A 521 -9.80 -6.26 -9.23
N LEU A 522 -8.47 -6.14 -9.12
CA LEU A 522 -7.47 -7.18 -9.31
C LEU A 522 -6.26 -6.89 -8.40
N THR A 523 -5.90 -7.81 -7.50
CA THR A 523 -4.73 -7.67 -6.61
C THR A 523 -3.45 -8.20 -7.27
N ILE A 524 -2.28 -7.91 -6.67
CA ILE A 524 -1.00 -8.52 -7.08
C ILE A 524 -1.04 -10.05 -6.90
N GLU A 525 -1.75 -10.55 -5.89
CA GLU A 525 -1.96 -12.00 -5.69
C GLU A 525 -2.89 -12.58 -6.78
N ASP A 526 -3.93 -11.85 -7.16
CA ASP A 526 -4.81 -12.21 -8.26
C ASP A 526 -3.99 -12.31 -9.55
N ALA A 527 -3.08 -11.35 -9.81
CA ALA A 527 -2.18 -11.36 -10.97
C ALA A 527 -1.23 -12.56 -10.96
N LYS A 528 -0.63 -12.91 -9.81
CA LYS A 528 0.20 -14.12 -9.65
C LYS A 528 -0.58 -15.39 -10.00
N THR A 529 -1.82 -15.47 -9.53
CA THR A 529 -2.72 -16.60 -9.83
C THR A 529 -3.11 -16.64 -11.30
N ILE A 530 -3.37 -15.49 -11.91
CA ILE A 530 -3.63 -15.37 -13.36
C ILE A 530 -2.44 -15.88 -14.15
N PHE A 531 -1.20 -15.50 -13.81
CA PHE A 531 -0.01 -16.01 -14.50
C PHE A 531 0.17 -17.51 -14.33
N ASN A 532 -0.11 -18.07 -13.15
CA ASN A 532 -0.10 -19.52 -12.97
C ASN A 532 -1.13 -20.23 -13.85
N ILE A 533 -2.37 -19.73 -13.92
CA ILE A 533 -3.41 -20.30 -14.79
C ILE A 533 -3.01 -20.17 -16.26
N VAL A 534 -2.51 -19.00 -16.68
CA VAL A 534 -2.06 -18.74 -18.06
C VAL A 534 -0.91 -19.67 -18.45
N CYS A 535 0.06 -19.88 -17.55
CA CYS A 535 1.19 -20.78 -17.77
C CYS A 535 0.73 -22.22 -18.03
N CYS A 536 -0.36 -22.66 -17.38
CA CYS A 536 -0.84 -24.03 -17.50
C CYS A 536 -1.49 -24.35 -18.85
N PHE A 537 -2.10 -23.36 -19.52
CA PHE A 537 -2.82 -23.59 -20.78
C PHE A 537 -2.06 -23.04 -22.01
N PHE A 538 -1.05 -22.18 -21.80
CA PHE A 538 -0.05 -21.83 -22.82
C PHE A 538 0.93 -23.00 -23.07
N GLY A 539 1.63 -23.00 -24.22
CA GLY A 539 2.59 -24.04 -24.60
C GLY A 539 2.09 -24.92 -25.74
N ILE A 540 1.91 -26.23 -25.51
CA ILE A 540 1.39 -27.16 -26.54
C ILE A 540 0.06 -26.66 -27.11
N GLY A 541 -0.78 -26.08 -26.23
CA GLY A 541 -2.07 -25.48 -26.60
C GLY A 541 -1.92 -24.41 -27.69
N THR A 542 -1.10 -23.38 -27.45
CA THR A 542 -0.91 -22.26 -28.41
C THR A 542 -0.34 -22.74 -29.74
N LEU A 543 0.67 -23.62 -29.67
CA LEU A 543 1.35 -24.16 -30.85
C LEU A 543 0.43 -24.99 -31.76
N SER A 544 -0.62 -25.60 -31.21
CA SER A 544 -1.59 -26.39 -31.99
C SER A 544 -2.67 -25.54 -32.66
N MET A 545 -2.84 -24.27 -32.27
CA MET A 545 -3.97 -23.43 -32.71
C MET A 545 -4.01 -23.19 -34.23
N PRO A 546 -2.89 -22.83 -34.91
CA PRO A 546 -2.88 -22.72 -36.36
C PRO A 546 -3.25 -24.04 -37.06
N SER A 547 -2.82 -25.17 -36.49
CA SER A 547 -3.13 -26.50 -37.01
C SER A 547 -4.61 -26.83 -36.93
N ASN A 548 -5.31 -26.41 -35.85
CA ASN A 548 -6.75 -26.61 -35.73
C ASN A 548 -7.52 -25.88 -36.85
N PHE A 549 -7.03 -24.71 -37.26
CA PHE A 549 -7.58 -23.97 -38.41
C PHE A 549 -7.22 -24.64 -39.74
N ALA A 550 -6.01 -25.20 -39.87
CA ALA A 550 -5.60 -26.01 -41.02
C ALA A 550 -6.42 -27.30 -41.15
N ARG A 551 -6.85 -27.90 -40.04
CA ARG A 551 -7.68 -29.12 -39.99
C ARG A 551 -9.15 -28.86 -40.33
N ALA A 552 -9.80 -27.94 -39.62
CA ALA A 552 -11.25 -27.74 -39.70
C ALA A 552 -11.68 -26.54 -40.55
N GLY A 553 -10.73 -25.74 -41.04
CA GLY A 553 -10.99 -24.45 -41.67
C GLY A 553 -11.37 -23.36 -40.66
N PRO A 554 -11.26 -22.08 -41.04
CA PRO A 554 -11.35 -20.95 -40.11
C PRO A 554 -12.73 -20.81 -39.46
N VAL A 555 -13.81 -21.12 -40.20
CA VAL A 555 -15.18 -20.98 -39.69
C VAL A 555 -15.48 -22.03 -38.62
N TYR A 556 -15.32 -23.32 -38.94
CA TYR A 556 -15.63 -24.40 -38.01
C TYR A 556 -14.62 -24.45 -36.84
N ALA A 557 -13.33 -24.16 -37.08
CA ALA A 557 -12.34 -24.07 -36.01
C ALA A 557 -12.65 -22.93 -35.03
N THR A 558 -13.09 -21.76 -35.51
CA THR A 558 -13.50 -20.65 -34.63
C THR A 558 -14.73 -21.02 -33.79
N ILE A 559 -15.73 -21.67 -34.40
CA ILE A 559 -16.93 -22.14 -33.68
C ILE A 559 -16.53 -23.19 -32.62
N ALA A 560 -15.72 -24.17 -32.99
CA ALA A 560 -15.24 -25.21 -32.09
C ALA A 560 -14.44 -24.61 -30.93
N MET A 561 -13.54 -23.67 -31.20
CA MET A 561 -12.76 -22.99 -30.18
C MET A 561 -13.63 -22.14 -29.25
N MET A 562 -14.61 -21.40 -29.75
CA MET A 562 -15.52 -20.60 -28.92
C MET A 562 -16.39 -21.51 -28.02
N LEU A 563 -16.87 -22.63 -28.55
CA LEU A 563 -17.61 -23.64 -27.77
C LEU A 563 -16.72 -24.23 -26.68
N MET A 564 -15.47 -24.57 -27.00
CA MET A 564 -14.52 -25.15 -26.04
C MET A 564 -14.06 -24.15 -24.99
N ALA A 565 -13.87 -22.88 -25.36
CA ALA A 565 -13.59 -21.80 -24.42
C ALA A 565 -14.76 -21.61 -23.45
N PHE A 566 -15.99 -21.52 -23.96
CA PHE A 566 -17.20 -21.43 -23.14
C PHE A 566 -17.34 -22.61 -22.18
N ALA A 567 -17.20 -23.84 -22.69
CA ALA A 567 -17.36 -25.06 -21.89
C ALA A 567 -16.31 -25.14 -20.78
N ASN A 568 -15.03 -24.86 -21.07
CA ASN A 568 -13.96 -24.92 -20.08
C ASN A 568 -14.01 -23.78 -19.07
N ILE A 569 -14.29 -22.54 -19.50
CA ILE A 569 -14.49 -21.41 -18.57
C ILE A 569 -15.65 -21.72 -17.63
N TYR A 570 -16.77 -22.18 -18.17
CA TYR A 570 -17.95 -22.53 -17.38
C TYR A 570 -17.64 -23.68 -16.40
N ALA A 571 -17.02 -24.77 -16.86
CA ALA A 571 -16.66 -25.90 -16.01
C ALA A 571 -15.69 -25.50 -14.89
N THR A 572 -14.70 -24.65 -15.19
CA THR A 572 -13.69 -24.22 -14.23
C THR A 572 -14.27 -23.25 -13.18
N VAL A 573 -15.15 -22.33 -13.60
CA VAL A 573 -15.92 -21.48 -12.68
C VAL A 573 -16.88 -22.30 -11.82
N ALA A 574 -17.53 -23.30 -12.42
CA ALA A 574 -18.44 -24.21 -11.72
C ALA A 574 -17.69 -24.99 -10.61
N LEU A 575 -16.49 -25.51 -10.90
CA LEU A 575 -15.63 -26.14 -9.90
C LEU A 575 -15.28 -25.17 -8.76
N SER A 576 -14.87 -23.95 -9.10
CA SER A 576 -14.53 -22.92 -8.12
C SER A 576 -15.69 -22.60 -7.17
N LYS A 577 -16.92 -22.47 -7.71
CA LYS A 577 -18.14 -22.27 -6.93
C LYS A 577 -18.47 -23.45 -6.02
N VAL A 578 -18.29 -24.69 -6.50
CA VAL A 578 -18.48 -25.89 -5.67
C VAL A 578 -17.51 -25.88 -4.49
N MET A 579 -16.25 -25.51 -4.71
CA MET A 579 -15.25 -25.42 -3.65
C MET A 579 -15.52 -24.32 -2.62
N LEU A 580 -16.18 -23.22 -3.02
CA LEU A 580 -16.55 -22.15 -2.08
C LEU A 580 -17.65 -22.57 -1.09
N VAL A 581 -18.43 -23.59 -1.43
CA VAL A 581 -19.53 -24.12 -0.59
C VAL A 581 -19.12 -25.40 0.15
N ALA A 582 -18.01 -26.02 -0.26
CA ALA A 582 -17.53 -27.24 0.36
C ALA A 582 -17.09 -26.99 1.83
N PRO A 583 -17.30 -27.96 2.73
CA PRO A 583 -16.87 -27.85 4.13
C PRO A 583 -15.34 -27.79 4.22
N ALA A 584 -14.81 -27.21 5.30
CA ALA A 584 -13.36 -27.01 5.50
C ALA A 584 -12.50 -28.29 5.47
N SER A 585 -13.14 -29.48 5.56
CA SER A 585 -12.50 -30.79 5.40
C SER A 585 -12.18 -31.16 3.94
N VAL A 586 -12.83 -30.52 2.96
CA VAL A 586 -12.67 -30.79 1.52
C VAL A 586 -11.60 -29.87 0.95
N LYS A 587 -10.39 -30.40 0.75
CA LYS A 587 -9.22 -29.61 0.34
C LYS A 587 -8.81 -29.82 -1.12
N THR A 588 -8.94 -31.04 -1.63
CA THR A 588 -8.50 -31.41 -2.98
C THR A 588 -9.67 -31.69 -3.93
N PHE A 589 -9.39 -31.72 -5.23
CA PHE A 589 -10.40 -32.11 -6.22
C PHE A 589 -11.00 -33.51 -5.92
N THR A 590 -10.15 -34.42 -5.45
CA THR A 590 -10.54 -35.78 -5.02
C THR A 590 -11.50 -35.76 -3.83
N ASP A 591 -11.26 -34.88 -2.86
CA ASP A 591 -12.14 -34.71 -1.70
C ASP A 591 -13.50 -34.13 -2.11
N VAL A 592 -13.55 -33.27 -3.15
CA VAL A 592 -14.81 -32.78 -3.72
C VAL A 592 -15.59 -33.96 -4.33
N GLY A 593 -14.92 -34.85 -5.06
CA GLY A 593 -15.52 -36.07 -5.60
C GLY A 593 -16.11 -36.97 -4.51
N ASP A 594 -15.38 -37.17 -3.40
CA ASP A 594 -15.85 -37.96 -2.25
C ASP A 594 -17.04 -37.31 -1.55
N TRP A 595 -17.02 -35.98 -1.42
CA TRP A 595 -18.13 -35.25 -0.81
C TRP A 595 -19.42 -35.30 -1.64
N VAL A 596 -19.32 -35.19 -2.97
CA VAL A 596 -20.51 -35.11 -3.85
C VAL A 596 -21.10 -36.48 -4.18
N PHE A 597 -20.26 -37.50 -4.43
CA PHE A 597 -20.70 -38.84 -4.87
C PHE A 597 -20.13 -39.99 -4.02
N GLY A 598 -19.54 -39.70 -2.87
CA GLY A 598 -18.88 -40.71 -2.04
C GLY A 598 -17.70 -41.36 -2.75
N LYS A 599 -17.41 -42.60 -2.35
CA LYS A 599 -16.29 -43.40 -2.86
C LYS A 599 -16.24 -43.47 -4.39
N THR A 600 -17.39 -43.51 -5.06
CA THR A 600 -17.45 -43.56 -6.53
C THR A 600 -16.91 -42.27 -7.17
N GLY A 601 -17.30 -41.11 -6.65
CA GLY A 601 -16.77 -39.82 -7.10
C GLY A 601 -15.29 -39.66 -6.79
N ARG A 602 -14.85 -40.13 -5.62
CA ARG A 602 -13.43 -40.16 -5.23
C ARG A 602 -12.59 -40.92 -6.26
N TYR A 603 -12.97 -42.16 -6.60
CA TYR A 603 -12.22 -42.95 -7.58
C TYR A 603 -12.28 -42.36 -9.00
N LEU A 604 -13.42 -41.81 -9.42
CA LEU A 604 -13.54 -41.17 -10.73
C LEU A 604 -12.60 -39.97 -10.88
N VAL A 605 -12.51 -39.12 -9.87
CA VAL A 605 -11.57 -37.99 -9.87
C VAL A 605 -10.14 -38.51 -9.86
N ILE A 606 -9.78 -39.45 -8.99
CA ILE A 606 -8.42 -40.01 -8.91
C ILE A 606 -7.95 -40.56 -10.26
N VAL A 607 -8.77 -41.41 -10.90
CA VAL A 607 -8.40 -42.06 -12.15
C VAL A 607 -8.24 -41.04 -13.27
N SER A 608 -9.21 -40.14 -13.43
CA SER A 608 -9.16 -39.12 -14.50
C SER A 608 -8.02 -38.13 -14.29
N GLN A 609 -7.82 -37.65 -13.05
CA GLN A 609 -6.76 -36.73 -12.64
C GLN A 609 -5.37 -37.34 -12.83
N LEU A 610 -5.18 -38.60 -12.40
CA LEU A 610 -3.91 -39.30 -12.57
C LEU A 610 -3.59 -39.51 -14.06
N LEU A 611 -4.61 -39.81 -14.88
CA LEU A 611 -4.43 -39.98 -16.31
C LEU A 611 -4.00 -38.67 -16.99
N VAL A 612 -4.65 -37.54 -16.68
CA VAL A 612 -4.26 -36.20 -17.22
C VAL A 612 -2.80 -35.93 -16.91
N CYS A 613 -2.44 -36.11 -15.65
CA CYS A 613 -1.15 -35.69 -15.16
C CYS A 613 -0.03 -36.73 -15.33
N LEU A 614 -0.31 -37.90 -15.93
CA LEU A 614 0.72 -38.78 -16.45
C LEU A 614 0.96 -38.53 -17.93
N LEU A 615 -0.12 -38.38 -18.72
CA LEU A 615 0.00 -38.22 -20.18
C LEU A 615 0.48 -36.84 -20.59
N LEU A 616 0.07 -35.76 -19.91
CA LEU A 616 0.48 -34.39 -20.24
C LEU A 616 2.00 -34.15 -19.99
N PRO A 617 2.58 -34.58 -18.85
CA PRO A 617 4.04 -34.56 -18.67
C PRO A 617 4.80 -35.41 -19.69
N CYS A 618 4.27 -36.54 -20.14
CA CYS A 618 4.87 -37.29 -21.24
C CYS A 618 4.93 -36.47 -22.52
N ALA A 619 3.85 -35.76 -22.87
CA ALA A 619 3.84 -34.86 -24.02
C ALA A 619 4.89 -33.74 -23.90
N PHE A 620 5.08 -33.17 -22.70
CA PHE A 620 6.14 -32.19 -22.44
C PHE A 620 7.57 -32.77 -22.58
N LEU A 621 7.82 -33.98 -22.10
CA LEU A 621 9.12 -34.63 -22.26
C LEU A 621 9.43 -34.93 -23.74
N VAL A 622 8.44 -35.44 -24.49
CA VAL A 622 8.59 -35.71 -25.93
C VAL A 622 8.83 -34.40 -26.68
N LEU A 623 7.98 -33.39 -26.50
CA LEU A 623 8.14 -32.10 -27.17
C LEU A 623 9.48 -31.45 -26.82
N GLY A 624 9.83 -31.39 -25.52
CA GLY A 624 11.09 -30.80 -25.06
C GLY A 624 12.31 -31.53 -25.62
N SER A 625 12.24 -32.84 -25.85
CA SER A 625 13.31 -33.59 -26.51
C SER A 625 13.46 -33.23 -27.99
N THR A 626 12.34 -33.08 -28.72
CA THR A 626 12.34 -32.69 -30.13
C THR A 626 12.87 -31.27 -30.32
N LEU A 627 12.56 -30.35 -29.39
CA LEU A 627 13.10 -28.99 -29.44
C LEU A 627 14.62 -28.97 -29.22
N LEU A 628 15.14 -29.77 -28.27
CA LEU A 628 16.59 -29.89 -28.05
C LEU A 628 17.32 -30.54 -29.22
N ASP A 629 16.70 -31.52 -29.88
CA ASP A 629 17.27 -32.18 -31.05
C ASP A 629 17.44 -31.21 -32.24
N VAL A 630 16.49 -30.30 -32.43
CA VAL A 630 16.58 -29.22 -33.44
C VAL A 630 17.60 -28.14 -33.06
N LEU A 631 17.74 -27.86 -31.75
CA LEU A 631 18.67 -26.86 -31.22
C LEU A 631 20.13 -27.34 -31.34
N PHE A 632 20.36 -28.62 -31.06
CA PHE A 632 21.66 -29.29 -31.08
C PHE A 632 21.64 -30.50 -32.03
N PRO A 633 21.52 -30.27 -33.35
CA PRO A 633 21.42 -31.36 -34.33
C PRO A 633 22.68 -32.24 -34.28
N ASP A 634 22.50 -33.53 -34.55
CA ASP A 634 23.55 -34.56 -34.62
C ASP A 634 24.40 -34.72 -33.34
N SER A 635 23.96 -34.13 -32.20
CA SER A 635 24.72 -34.17 -30.95
C SER A 635 24.42 -35.40 -30.11
N PHE A 636 23.13 -35.73 -29.92
CA PHE A 636 22.67 -36.87 -29.14
C PHE A 636 21.35 -37.42 -29.70
N SER A 637 20.97 -38.65 -29.35
CA SER A 637 19.69 -39.22 -29.76
C SER A 637 18.50 -38.60 -29.00
N GLN A 638 17.30 -38.62 -29.61
CA GLN A 638 16.08 -38.13 -28.95
C GLN A 638 15.82 -38.81 -27.59
N ILE A 639 16.15 -40.11 -27.45
CA ILE A 639 16.04 -40.84 -26.19
C ILE A 639 16.94 -40.22 -25.11
N PHE A 640 18.17 -39.85 -25.47
CA PHE A 640 19.05 -39.13 -24.55
C PHE A 640 18.46 -37.78 -24.17
N TRP A 641 17.90 -37.04 -25.12
CA TRP A 641 17.27 -35.74 -24.84
C TRP A 641 16.03 -35.86 -23.93
N ILE A 642 15.23 -36.93 -24.03
CA ILE A 642 14.14 -37.21 -23.09
C ILE A 642 14.69 -37.39 -21.67
N ILE A 643 15.75 -38.20 -21.50
CA ILE A 643 16.38 -38.44 -20.19
C ILE A 643 17.00 -37.14 -19.65
N PHE A 644 17.69 -36.39 -20.50
CA PHE A 644 18.28 -35.09 -20.14
C PHE A 644 17.22 -34.12 -19.66
N MET A 645 16.09 -34.02 -20.37
CA MET A 645 14.95 -33.20 -19.96
C MET A 645 14.34 -33.63 -18.62
N ALA A 646 14.23 -34.94 -18.38
CA ALA A 646 13.76 -35.42 -17.09
C ALA A 646 14.72 -35.02 -15.95
N ILE A 647 16.03 -35.05 -16.20
CA ILE A 647 17.03 -34.64 -15.20
C ILE A 647 16.94 -33.12 -14.91
N THR A 648 16.75 -32.29 -15.94
CA THR A 648 16.70 -30.82 -15.76
C THR A 648 15.46 -30.36 -15.01
N VAL A 649 14.32 -31.07 -15.10
CA VAL A 649 13.10 -30.72 -14.36
C VAL A 649 13.09 -31.19 -12.91
N ILE A 650 13.94 -32.16 -12.52
CA ILE A 650 13.97 -32.70 -11.14
C ILE A 650 14.07 -31.60 -10.08
N PRO A 651 15.01 -30.63 -10.14
CA PRO A 651 15.12 -29.58 -9.12
C PRO A 651 13.82 -28.81 -8.91
N SER A 652 13.12 -28.48 -10.00
CA SER A 652 11.84 -27.76 -9.95
C SER A 652 10.69 -28.63 -9.40
N CYS A 653 10.72 -29.93 -9.70
CA CYS A 653 9.73 -30.92 -9.24
C CYS A 653 9.85 -31.27 -7.75
N LEU A 654 10.97 -30.93 -7.10
CA LEU A 654 11.19 -31.17 -5.67
C LEU A 654 10.68 -30.02 -4.79
N ILE A 655 10.29 -28.88 -5.37
CA ILE A 655 9.73 -27.75 -4.63
C ILE A 655 8.27 -28.09 -4.23
N PRO A 656 7.92 -28.03 -2.94
CA PRO A 656 6.61 -28.50 -2.47
C PRO A 656 5.45 -27.50 -2.67
N THR A 657 5.69 -26.25 -3.09
CA THR A 657 4.64 -25.21 -3.15
C THR A 657 4.58 -24.48 -4.50
N LEU A 658 3.37 -24.16 -4.97
CA LEU A 658 3.14 -23.38 -6.21
C LEU A 658 3.28 -21.86 -5.98
N LYS A 659 3.17 -21.38 -4.73
CA LYS A 659 3.33 -19.95 -4.39
C LYS A 659 4.75 -19.44 -4.66
N ALA A 660 5.76 -20.22 -4.29
CA ALA A 660 7.16 -19.91 -4.57
C ALA A 660 7.48 -19.99 -6.08
N ALA A 661 6.64 -20.68 -6.86
CA ALA A 661 6.79 -20.83 -8.31
C ALA A 661 6.07 -19.74 -9.12
N ALA A 662 5.30 -18.84 -8.51
CA ALA A 662 4.52 -17.83 -9.26
C ALA A 662 5.39 -16.85 -10.05
N SER A 663 6.55 -16.44 -9.52
CA SER A 663 7.53 -15.61 -10.25
C SER A 663 8.17 -16.37 -11.42
N ILE A 664 8.36 -17.68 -11.26
CA ILE A 664 8.90 -18.57 -12.29
C ILE A 664 7.83 -18.81 -13.39
N ALA A 665 6.57 -19.00 -13.02
CA ALA A 665 5.46 -19.18 -13.95
C ALA A 665 5.24 -17.96 -14.86
N PHE A 666 5.48 -16.74 -14.36
CA PHE A 666 5.49 -15.53 -15.18
C PHE A 666 6.55 -15.60 -16.31
N VAL A 667 7.78 -16.04 -15.99
CA VAL A 667 8.83 -16.24 -16.99
C VAL A 667 8.44 -17.29 -18.02
N GLY A 668 7.78 -18.37 -17.58
CA GLY A 668 7.22 -19.40 -18.47
C GLY A 668 6.17 -18.86 -19.42
N CYS A 669 5.21 -18.04 -18.95
CA CYS A 669 4.20 -17.40 -19.80
C CYS A 669 4.81 -16.47 -20.83
N LEU A 670 5.75 -15.63 -20.40
CA LEU A 670 6.44 -14.69 -21.27
C LEU A 670 7.26 -15.43 -22.34
N GLY A 671 7.89 -16.55 -21.96
CA GLY A 671 8.58 -17.45 -22.88
C GLY A 671 7.66 -17.94 -24.01
N THR A 672 6.46 -18.44 -23.70
CA THR A 672 5.51 -18.87 -24.76
C THR A 672 5.12 -17.72 -25.67
N LEU A 673 4.76 -16.57 -25.10
CA LEU A 673 4.34 -15.41 -25.90
C LEU A 673 5.43 -14.99 -26.89
N ILE A 674 6.68 -14.92 -26.43
CA ILE A 674 7.82 -14.56 -27.28
C ILE A 674 8.07 -15.65 -28.33
N ALA A 675 8.03 -16.93 -27.95
CA ALA A 675 8.21 -18.05 -28.86
C ALA A 675 7.14 -18.07 -29.98
N ASP A 676 5.88 -17.87 -29.63
CA ASP A 676 4.76 -17.85 -30.57
C ASP A 676 4.87 -16.65 -31.52
N VAL A 677 5.18 -15.45 -31.01
CA VAL A 677 5.38 -14.26 -31.83
C VAL A 677 6.52 -14.47 -32.82
N ILE A 678 7.66 -15.00 -32.38
CA ILE A 678 8.79 -15.29 -33.27
C ILE A 678 8.40 -16.37 -34.30
N GLY A 679 7.72 -17.45 -33.87
CA GLY A 679 7.31 -18.55 -34.73
C GLY A 679 6.34 -18.10 -35.84
N VAL A 680 5.31 -17.34 -35.47
CA VAL A 680 4.37 -16.73 -36.44
C VAL A 680 5.10 -15.74 -37.35
N SER A 681 6.00 -14.92 -36.81
CA SER A 681 6.75 -13.95 -37.61
C SER A 681 7.66 -14.60 -38.65
N ILE A 682 8.33 -15.71 -38.30
CA ILE A 682 9.12 -16.50 -39.27
C ILE A 682 8.21 -17.02 -40.38
N LEU A 683 7.07 -17.60 -40.00
CA LEU A 683 6.11 -18.16 -40.95
C LEU A 683 5.58 -17.09 -41.92
N GLU A 684 5.10 -15.96 -41.42
CA GLU A 684 4.60 -14.86 -42.26
C GLU A 684 5.71 -14.26 -43.13
N TRP A 685 6.93 -14.12 -42.61
CA TRP A 685 8.06 -13.55 -43.35
C TRP A 685 8.50 -14.44 -44.51
N GLU A 686 8.59 -15.75 -44.30
CA GLU A 686 9.02 -16.66 -45.36
C GLU A 686 7.92 -16.92 -46.39
N MET A 687 6.66 -16.91 -45.96
CA MET A 687 5.51 -17.08 -46.84
C MET A 687 5.08 -15.78 -47.54
N ARG A 688 5.66 -14.62 -47.24
CA ARG A 688 5.25 -13.33 -47.84
C ARG A 688 5.19 -13.38 -49.37
N GLY A 689 4.14 -12.77 -49.92
CA GLY A 689 3.89 -12.77 -51.37
C GLY A 689 3.29 -14.07 -51.91
N HIS A 690 2.87 -14.99 -51.04
CA HIS A 690 2.16 -16.20 -51.42
C HIS A 690 0.83 -15.87 -52.15
N PRO A 691 0.38 -16.72 -53.10
CA PRO A 691 -0.96 -16.62 -53.70
C PRO A 691 -2.06 -16.98 -52.69
N SER A 692 -3.32 -17.02 -53.12
CA SER A 692 -4.42 -17.46 -52.25
C SER A 692 -4.12 -18.82 -51.59
N ILE A 693 -4.22 -18.87 -50.27
CA ILE A 693 -3.90 -20.07 -49.48
C ILE A 693 -4.79 -21.27 -49.88
N PRO A 694 -4.26 -22.50 -49.85
CA PRO A 694 -5.05 -23.69 -50.12
C PRO A 694 -6.03 -23.94 -48.96
N THR A 695 -7.30 -24.15 -49.31
CA THR A 695 -8.37 -24.44 -48.34
C THR A 695 -8.37 -25.91 -47.94
N PRO A 696 -8.65 -26.24 -46.67
CA PRO A 696 -8.74 -27.62 -46.22
C PRO A 696 -9.92 -28.37 -46.82
N ASP A 697 -9.78 -29.69 -46.94
CA ASP A 697 -10.85 -30.58 -47.39
C ASP A 697 -11.75 -30.99 -46.21
N ILE A 698 -12.64 -30.07 -45.82
CA ILE A 698 -13.38 -30.13 -44.56
C ILE A 698 -14.27 -31.38 -44.51
N THR A 699 -13.92 -32.32 -43.64
CA THR A 699 -14.75 -33.47 -43.28
C THR A 699 -15.24 -33.37 -41.84
N LEU A 700 -16.39 -33.99 -41.53
CA LEU A 700 -16.88 -34.07 -40.15
C LEU A 700 -15.85 -34.71 -39.22
N HIS A 701 -15.09 -35.69 -39.72
CA HIS A 701 -13.99 -36.32 -39.00
C HIS A 701 -12.91 -35.32 -38.58
N GLN A 702 -12.43 -34.48 -39.50
CA GLN A 702 -11.41 -33.45 -39.20
C GLN A 702 -11.92 -32.40 -38.20
N VAL A 703 -13.20 -31.99 -38.32
CA VAL A 703 -13.79 -31.05 -37.36
C VAL A 703 -13.84 -31.68 -35.97
N LEU A 704 -14.27 -32.94 -35.85
CA LEU A 704 -14.34 -33.62 -34.55
C LEU A 704 -12.96 -33.83 -33.93
N THR A 705 -11.93 -34.20 -34.70
CA THR A 705 -10.59 -34.42 -34.14
C THR A 705 -9.94 -33.16 -33.58
N THR A 706 -10.30 -31.96 -34.06
CA THR A 706 -9.83 -30.70 -33.42
C THR A 706 -10.27 -30.54 -31.96
N PHE A 707 -11.36 -31.18 -31.54
CA PHE A 707 -11.81 -31.12 -30.14
C PHE A 707 -10.83 -31.79 -29.16
N GLY A 708 -10.03 -32.77 -29.61
CA GLY A 708 -8.99 -33.40 -28.79
C GLY A 708 -7.93 -32.37 -28.38
N ASN A 709 -7.22 -31.81 -29.37
CA ASN A 709 -6.28 -30.71 -29.18
C ASN A 709 -6.87 -29.50 -28.45
N LEU A 710 -8.09 -29.06 -28.80
CA LEU A 710 -8.74 -27.93 -28.11
C LEU A 710 -9.04 -28.26 -26.64
N SER A 711 -9.46 -29.48 -26.33
CA SER A 711 -9.70 -29.91 -24.94
C SER A 711 -8.41 -29.85 -24.13
N LEU A 712 -7.31 -30.37 -24.68
CA LEU A 712 -5.98 -30.26 -24.07
C LEU A 712 -5.58 -28.81 -23.81
N ALA A 713 -5.77 -27.94 -24.80
CA ALA A 713 -5.36 -26.55 -24.74
C ALA A 713 -6.09 -25.72 -23.68
N TYR A 714 -7.26 -26.16 -23.20
CA TYR A 714 -8.04 -25.46 -22.16
C TYR A 714 -8.03 -26.19 -20.80
N GLY A 715 -7.21 -27.24 -20.62
CA GLY A 715 -7.20 -28.14 -19.47
C GLY A 715 -6.69 -27.58 -18.13
N ALA A 716 -6.94 -26.31 -17.81
CA ALA A 716 -6.41 -25.64 -16.62
C ALA A 716 -7.20 -25.90 -15.32
N SER A 717 -8.43 -26.45 -15.39
CA SER A 717 -9.28 -26.64 -14.20
C SER A 717 -8.68 -27.57 -13.15
N VAL A 718 -7.77 -28.46 -13.56
CA VAL A 718 -7.10 -29.43 -12.71
C VAL A 718 -6.27 -28.76 -11.60
N VAL A 719 -5.65 -27.61 -11.88
CA VAL A 719 -4.83 -26.88 -10.90
C VAL A 719 -5.63 -25.87 -10.08
N VAL A 720 -6.86 -25.57 -10.48
CA VAL A 720 -7.69 -24.54 -9.83
C VAL A 720 -7.97 -24.84 -8.36
N PRO A 721 -8.25 -26.08 -7.93
CA PRO A 721 -8.42 -26.38 -6.52
C PRO A 721 -7.21 -26.01 -5.65
N ASP A 722 -6.00 -26.32 -6.12
CA ASP A 722 -4.77 -26.00 -5.40
C ASP A 722 -4.49 -24.49 -5.40
N LEU A 723 -4.70 -23.81 -6.53
CA LEU A 723 -4.56 -22.36 -6.63
C LEU A 723 -5.58 -21.62 -5.76
N GLN A 724 -6.84 -22.06 -5.74
CA GLN A 724 -7.90 -21.47 -4.93
C GLN A 724 -7.64 -21.67 -3.44
N ARG A 725 -7.11 -22.83 -3.03
CA ARG A 725 -6.72 -23.10 -1.64
C ARG A 725 -5.59 -22.20 -1.17
N GLN A 726 -4.69 -21.86 -2.09
CA GLN A 726 -3.53 -21.01 -1.81
C GLN A 726 -3.86 -19.51 -1.85
N HIS A 727 -4.94 -19.11 -2.53
CA HIS A 727 -5.37 -17.72 -2.63
C HIS A 727 -5.88 -17.18 -1.29
N SER A 728 -5.47 -15.97 -0.91
CA SER A 728 -5.95 -15.33 0.34
C SER A 728 -7.46 -15.06 0.32
N GLU A 729 -8.00 -14.71 -0.86
CA GLU A 729 -9.44 -14.50 -1.03
C GLU A 729 -10.04 -15.46 -2.09
N PRO A 730 -10.42 -16.69 -1.73
CA PRO A 730 -10.89 -17.68 -2.70
C PRO A 730 -12.17 -17.25 -3.43
N LYS A 731 -12.97 -16.32 -2.85
CA LYS A 731 -14.18 -15.76 -3.47
C LYS A 731 -13.89 -15.00 -4.77
N ARG A 732 -12.66 -14.53 -5.00
CA ARG A 732 -12.24 -13.85 -6.23
C ARG A 732 -11.92 -14.81 -7.37
N MET A 733 -11.74 -16.10 -7.08
CA MET A 733 -11.28 -17.10 -8.05
C MET A 733 -12.14 -17.20 -9.33
N PRO A 734 -13.49 -17.13 -9.27
CA PRO A 734 -14.32 -17.09 -10.49
C PRO A 734 -13.98 -15.94 -11.44
N ARG A 735 -13.65 -14.75 -10.91
CA ARG A 735 -13.25 -13.58 -11.70
C ARG A 735 -11.87 -13.79 -12.31
N ILE A 736 -10.92 -14.30 -11.52
CA ILE A 736 -9.56 -14.64 -11.95
C ILE A 736 -9.61 -15.62 -13.13
N ILE A 737 -10.43 -16.67 -13.04
CA ILE A 737 -10.63 -17.67 -14.10
C ILE A 737 -11.17 -17.02 -15.37
N LEU A 738 -12.19 -16.17 -15.26
CA LEU A 738 -12.79 -15.50 -16.41
C LEU A 738 -11.79 -14.60 -17.15
N VAL A 739 -11.01 -13.81 -16.41
CA VAL A 739 -9.99 -12.92 -16.99
C VAL A 739 -8.85 -13.71 -17.65
N SER A 740 -8.35 -14.75 -16.98
CA SER A 740 -7.23 -15.56 -17.47
C SER A 740 -7.58 -16.40 -18.70
N LEU A 741 -8.59 -17.28 -18.62
CA LEU A 741 -8.99 -18.13 -19.76
C LEU A 741 -9.64 -17.31 -20.89
N GLY A 742 -10.36 -16.23 -20.56
CA GLY A 742 -10.94 -15.32 -21.53
C GLY A 742 -9.87 -14.57 -22.34
N GLY A 743 -8.90 -13.95 -21.67
CA GLY A 743 -7.76 -13.30 -22.32
C GLY A 743 -6.92 -14.28 -23.13
N GLY A 744 -6.74 -15.49 -22.60
CA GLY A 744 -6.13 -16.62 -23.29
C GLY A 744 -6.77 -17.01 -24.61
N SER A 745 -8.09 -17.12 -24.61
CA SER A 745 -8.87 -17.47 -25.81
C SER A 745 -8.69 -16.43 -26.92
N ALA A 746 -8.59 -15.15 -26.55
CA ALA A 746 -8.31 -14.07 -27.51
C ALA A 746 -6.90 -14.20 -28.12
N PHE A 747 -5.91 -14.55 -27.31
CA PHE A 747 -4.55 -14.82 -27.79
C PHE A 747 -4.49 -16.04 -28.72
N PHE A 748 -5.19 -17.13 -28.37
CA PHE A 748 -5.29 -18.33 -29.21
C PHE A 748 -5.90 -18.01 -30.58
N LEU A 749 -6.97 -17.20 -30.61
CA LEU A 749 -7.58 -16.77 -31.86
C LEU A 749 -6.59 -15.97 -32.72
N ALA A 750 -5.82 -15.06 -32.11
CA ALA A 750 -4.84 -14.24 -32.82
C ALA A 750 -3.74 -15.10 -33.46
N VAL A 751 -3.13 -16.01 -32.69
CA VAL A 751 -2.10 -16.94 -33.19
C VAL A 751 -2.66 -17.87 -34.26
N ALA A 752 -3.88 -18.39 -34.08
CA ALA A 752 -4.54 -19.27 -35.04
C ALA A 752 -4.74 -18.59 -36.40
N ILE A 753 -5.29 -17.37 -36.38
CA ILE A 753 -5.52 -16.59 -37.60
C ILE A 753 -4.19 -16.27 -38.28
N ALA A 754 -3.23 -15.71 -37.55
CA ALA A 754 -1.94 -15.31 -38.11
C ALA A 754 -1.16 -16.49 -38.72
N GLY A 755 -1.18 -17.66 -38.07
CA GLY A 755 -0.58 -18.86 -38.64
C GLY A 755 -1.33 -19.37 -39.88
N TYR A 756 -2.67 -19.44 -39.82
CA TYR A 756 -3.49 -19.98 -40.90
C TYR A 756 -3.42 -19.13 -42.18
N VAL A 757 -3.37 -17.79 -42.06
CA VAL A 757 -3.28 -16.92 -43.24
C VAL A 757 -1.99 -17.09 -44.02
N ALA A 758 -0.93 -17.61 -43.39
CA ALA A 758 0.36 -17.84 -44.02
C ALA A 758 0.53 -19.27 -44.57
N GLY A 759 0.00 -20.30 -43.90
CA GLY A 759 0.23 -21.71 -44.29
C GLY A 759 -0.98 -22.48 -44.83
N GLY A 760 -2.21 -21.98 -44.62
CA GLY A 760 -3.43 -22.67 -45.04
C GLY A 760 -3.55 -24.11 -44.48
N CYS A 761 -4.04 -25.05 -45.30
CA CYS A 761 -4.15 -26.46 -44.92
C CYS A 761 -2.81 -27.21 -44.81
N GLN A 762 -1.68 -26.60 -45.21
CA GLN A 762 -0.35 -27.24 -45.22
C GLN A 762 0.41 -27.10 -43.89
N LEU A 763 -0.19 -26.51 -42.86
CA LEU A 763 0.42 -26.44 -41.53
C LEU A 763 0.48 -27.81 -40.86
N SER A 764 1.58 -28.07 -40.17
CA SER A 764 1.77 -29.27 -39.35
C SER A 764 0.91 -29.22 -38.09
N GLY A 765 0.88 -30.32 -37.32
CA GLY A 765 0.19 -30.45 -36.03
C GLY A 765 0.66 -29.45 -34.95
N ASN A 766 1.82 -28.82 -35.17
CA ASN A 766 2.44 -27.85 -34.27
C ASN A 766 3.09 -26.73 -35.10
N LEU A 767 2.91 -25.48 -34.67
CA LEU A 767 3.47 -24.29 -35.33
C LEU A 767 5.00 -24.37 -35.47
N LEU A 768 5.73 -24.79 -34.43
CA LEU A 768 7.19 -24.90 -34.48
C LEU A 768 7.66 -25.96 -35.48
N PHE A 769 6.90 -27.05 -35.64
CA PHE A 769 7.19 -28.09 -36.64
C PHE A 769 6.87 -27.63 -38.07
N SER A 770 6.12 -26.55 -38.24
CA SER A 770 5.81 -25.98 -39.56
C SER A 770 6.92 -25.07 -40.07
N ILE A 771 7.67 -24.42 -39.17
CA ILE A 771 8.71 -23.45 -39.54
C ILE A 771 10.08 -24.09 -39.81
N VAL A 772 10.36 -25.27 -39.27
CA VAL A 772 11.66 -25.95 -39.43
C VAL A 772 11.47 -27.45 -39.58
N ASN A 773 12.38 -28.09 -40.32
CA ASN A 773 12.43 -29.54 -40.43
C ASN A 773 13.00 -30.14 -39.13
N THR A 774 12.20 -30.96 -38.44
CA THR A 774 12.57 -31.55 -37.15
C THR A 774 13.65 -32.62 -37.23
N SER A 775 13.79 -33.29 -38.38
CA SER A 775 14.79 -34.33 -38.58
C SER A 775 16.16 -33.76 -38.96
N ASN A 776 16.19 -32.68 -39.75
CA ASN A 776 17.41 -31.97 -40.06
C ASN A 776 17.12 -30.48 -40.26
N PRO A 777 17.51 -29.61 -39.33
CA PRO A 777 17.14 -28.20 -39.35
C PRO A 777 17.93 -27.35 -40.36
N TYR A 778 18.89 -27.95 -41.08
CA TYR A 778 19.58 -27.31 -42.20
C TYR A 778 18.90 -27.55 -43.56
N LEU A 779 17.93 -28.47 -43.61
CA LEU A 779 17.14 -28.74 -44.80
C LEU A 779 15.87 -27.86 -44.82
N ALA A 780 15.23 -27.79 -45.99
CA ALA A 780 13.96 -27.09 -46.13
C ALA A 780 12.90 -27.67 -45.17
N SER A 781 12.11 -26.77 -44.58
CA SER A 781 10.91 -27.11 -43.81
C SER A 781 9.90 -27.86 -44.69
N ALA A 782 8.85 -28.42 -44.07
CA ALA A 782 7.76 -29.04 -44.84
C ALA A 782 7.16 -28.07 -45.88
N LEU A 783 7.16 -26.77 -45.59
CA LEU A 783 6.69 -25.70 -46.48
C LEU A 783 7.73 -25.26 -47.54
N GLY A 784 8.91 -25.89 -47.60
CA GLY A 784 9.88 -25.70 -48.67
C GLY A 784 10.86 -24.52 -48.50
N PHE A 785 10.89 -23.86 -47.33
CA PHE A 785 11.83 -22.76 -47.05
C PHE A 785 12.85 -23.14 -45.97
N ILE A 786 13.99 -22.44 -45.94
CA ILE A 786 15.01 -22.55 -44.88
C ILE A 786 14.98 -21.25 -44.07
N PRO A 787 14.48 -21.27 -42.83
CA PRO A 787 14.36 -20.06 -42.01
C PRO A 787 15.71 -19.58 -41.45
N ASN A 788 15.75 -18.33 -40.98
CA ASN A 788 16.89 -17.84 -40.21
C ASN A 788 17.10 -18.66 -38.92
N ARG A 789 18.26 -19.32 -38.81
CA ARG A 789 18.58 -20.19 -37.66
C ARG A 789 18.56 -19.46 -36.32
N GLY A 790 19.00 -18.20 -36.25
CA GLY A 790 18.96 -17.42 -35.01
C GLY A 790 17.54 -17.23 -34.48
N ALA A 791 16.60 -16.88 -35.36
CA ALA A 791 15.19 -16.73 -35.00
C ALA A 791 14.57 -18.06 -34.52
N VAL A 792 14.87 -19.16 -35.21
CA VAL A 792 14.42 -20.51 -34.81
C VAL A 792 14.99 -20.90 -33.44
N ILE A 793 16.28 -20.68 -33.21
CA ILE A 793 16.94 -20.95 -31.92
C ILE A 793 16.26 -20.18 -30.79
N MET A 794 15.97 -18.89 -31.00
CA MET A 794 15.30 -18.06 -29.98
C MET A 794 13.89 -18.59 -29.65
N ALA A 795 13.07 -18.89 -30.68
CA ALA A 795 11.73 -19.44 -30.47
C ALA A 795 11.77 -20.79 -29.71
N TYR A 796 12.68 -21.68 -30.11
CA TYR A 796 12.84 -23.00 -29.50
C TYR A 796 13.35 -22.89 -28.05
N LEU A 797 14.30 -21.98 -27.76
CA LEU A 797 14.83 -21.79 -26.41
C LEU A 797 13.79 -21.21 -25.45
N PHE A 798 13.00 -20.22 -25.88
CA PHE A 798 11.92 -19.67 -25.06
C PHE A 798 10.81 -20.69 -24.81
N MET A 799 10.45 -21.50 -25.81
CA MET A 799 9.52 -22.62 -25.62
C MET A 799 10.10 -23.69 -24.69
N GLN A 800 11.41 -23.95 -24.75
CA GLN A 800 12.09 -24.88 -23.84
C GLN A 800 12.01 -24.42 -22.38
N VAL A 801 12.23 -23.14 -22.13
CA VAL A 801 12.08 -22.52 -20.81
C VAL A 801 10.64 -22.69 -20.31
N HIS A 802 9.65 -22.39 -21.16
CA HIS A 802 8.24 -22.58 -20.83
C HIS A 802 7.93 -24.03 -20.44
N ILE A 803 8.30 -25.01 -21.27
CA ILE A 803 8.01 -26.44 -21.02
C ILE A 803 8.63 -26.90 -19.70
N THR A 804 9.86 -26.47 -19.41
CA THR A 804 10.56 -26.81 -18.15
C THR A 804 9.81 -26.28 -16.92
N ILE A 805 9.26 -25.07 -17.01
CA ILE A 805 8.52 -24.42 -15.92
C ILE A 805 7.10 -25.01 -15.78
N ALA A 806 6.39 -25.15 -16.89
CA ALA A 806 5.03 -25.68 -16.95
C ALA A 806 4.99 -27.14 -16.44
N PHE A 807 6.04 -27.93 -16.70
CA PHE A 807 6.16 -29.31 -16.23
C PHE A 807 5.99 -29.43 -14.71
N SER A 808 6.69 -28.59 -13.94
CA SER A 808 6.61 -28.63 -12.47
C SER A 808 5.24 -28.22 -11.95
N THR A 809 4.56 -27.29 -12.63
CA THR A 809 3.22 -26.81 -12.25
C THR A 809 2.16 -27.89 -12.48
N VAL A 810 2.23 -28.61 -13.60
CA VAL A 810 1.27 -29.66 -13.98
C VAL A 810 1.43 -30.95 -13.15
N ILE A 811 2.66 -31.30 -12.75
CA ILE A 811 2.94 -32.55 -12.03
C ILE A 811 2.74 -32.46 -10.51
N GLN A 812 2.53 -31.25 -9.96
CA GLN A 812 2.39 -31.04 -8.52
C GLN A 812 1.14 -31.71 -7.90
N PRO A 813 -0.08 -31.60 -8.48
CA PRO A 813 -1.26 -32.27 -7.91
C PRO A 813 -1.13 -33.80 -7.81
N PRO A 814 -0.55 -34.51 -8.80
CA PRO A 814 -0.22 -35.94 -8.68
C PRO A 814 0.79 -36.29 -7.62
N PHE A 815 1.85 -35.48 -7.45
CA PHE A 815 2.81 -35.73 -6.38
C PHE A 815 2.12 -35.66 -5.03
N TYR A 816 1.30 -34.64 -4.82
CA TYR A 816 0.48 -34.52 -3.61
C TYR A 816 -0.45 -35.74 -3.43
N LEU A 817 -1.11 -36.19 -4.51
CA LEU A 817 -1.99 -37.36 -4.48
C LEU A 817 -1.24 -38.66 -4.17
N ALA A 818 -0.09 -38.88 -4.81
CA ALA A 818 0.75 -40.05 -4.63
C ALA A 818 1.36 -40.09 -3.23
N GLU A 819 1.83 -38.96 -2.70
CA GLU A 819 2.31 -38.83 -1.31
C GLU A 819 1.20 -39.17 -0.32
N ARG A 820 -0.03 -38.70 -0.57
CA ARG A 820 -1.19 -39.00 0.27
C ARG A 820 -1.56 -40.49 0.25
N PHE A 821 -1.59 -41.12 -0.92
CA PHE A 821 -1.99 -42.52 -1.02
C PHE A 821 -0.91 -43.54 -0.65
N ILE A 822 0.35 -43.29 -1.02
CA ILE A 822 1.43 -44.27 -0.88
C ILE A 822 2.17 -44.07 0.43
N LEU A 823 2.43 -42.82 0.83
CA LEU A 823 3.18 -42.49 2.05
C LEU A 823 2.26 -42.17 3.23
N GLY A 824 0.97 -41.94 2.99
CA GLY A 824 0.01 -41.60 4.03
C GLY A 824 0.21 -40.21 4.62
N MET A 825 0.89 -39.32 3.90
CA MET A 825 1.05 -37.90 4.24
C MET A 825 -0.27 -37.15 3.97
N HIS A 826 -0.46 -35.93 4.49
CA HIS A 826 -1.63 -35.09 4.17
C HIS A 826 -3.01 -35.70 4.49
N LYS A 827 -3.13 -36.51 5.56
CA LYS A 827 -4.41 -37.13 5.95
C LYS A 827 -5.42 -36.07 6.41
N SER A 828 -6.63 -36.12 5.85
CA SER A 828 -7.75 -35.29 6.31
C SER A 828 -8.35 -35.84 7.60
N SER A 829 -8.80 -34.98 8.52
CA SER A 829 -9.50 -35.30 9.78
C SER A 829 -10.67 -36.31 9.65
N MET A 830 -11.24 -36.49 8.45
CA MET A 830 -12.25 -37.50 8.13
C MET A 830 -11.74 -38.95 8.27
N GLU A 831 -10.43 -39.18 8.09
CA GLU A 831 -9.81 -40.50 8.19
C GLU A 831 -9.40 -40.81 9.64
N GLU A 832 -8.99 -39.81 10.42
CA GLU A 832 -8.81 -39.96 11.87
C GLU A 832 -10.13 -40.22 12.60
N SER A 833 -11.22 -39.56 12.22
CA SER A 833 -12.54 -39.82 12.81
C SER A 833 -13.08 -41.21 12.47
N HIS A 834 -12.84 -41.72 11.25
CA HIS A 834 -13.20 -43.09 10.88
C HIS A 834 -12.28 -44.17 11.49
N VAL A 835 -10.98 -43.92 11.61
CA VAL A 835 -10.03 -44.84 12.26
C VAL A 835 -10.23 -44.86 13.78
N ARG A 836 -10.55 -43.72 14.40
CA ARG A 836 -10.86 -43.62 15.83
C ARG A 836 -12.25 -44.22 16.14
N ALA A 837 -13.23 -44.08 15.24
CA ALA A 837 -14.52 -44.78 15.36
C ALA A 837 -14.39 -46.30 15.13
N GLY A 838 -13.52 -46.73 14.19
CA GLY A 838 -13.25 -48.15 13.93
C GLY A 838 -12.48 -48.84 15.06
N GLY A 839 -11.48 -48.16 15.65
CA GLY A 839 -10.69 -48.69 16.77
C GLY A 839 -11.44 -48.72 18.11
N VAL A 840 -12.40 -47.81 18.32
CA VAL A 840 -13.27 -47.83 19.51
C VAL A 840 -14.31 -48.96 19.41
N GLY A 841 -14.77 -49.31 18.21
CA GLY A 841 -15.67 -50.47 18.01
C GLY A 841 -15.03 -51.80 18.40
N GLU A 842 -13.76 -52.00 18.04
CA GLU A 842 -13.04 -53.25 18.31
C GLU A 842 -12.59 -53.38 19.79
N LEU A 843 -12.37 -52.26 20.49
CA LEU A 843 -12.04 -52.23 21.92
C LEU A 843 -13.30 -52.35 22.80
N GLN A 844 -14.44 -51.79 22.37
CA GLN A 844 -15.74 -51.93 23.05
C GLN A 844 -16.26 -53.36 22.97
N GLU A 845 -16.07 -54.05 21.84
CA GLU A 845 -16.43 -55.46 21.68
C GLU A 845 -15.57 -56.36 22.57
N LYS A 846 -14.26 -56.07 22.72
CA LYS A 846 -13.33 -56.82 23.60
C LYS A 846 -13.49 -56.50 25.10
N LEU A 847 -13.97 -55.32 25.49
CA LEU A 847 -14.27 -54.99 26.89
C LEU A 847 -15.65 -55.47 27.36
N SER A 848 -16.61 -55.60 26.45
CA SER A 848 -17.96 -56.08 26.79
C SER A 848 -18.04 -57.59 27.06
N SER A 849 -17.09 -58.38 26.56
CA SER A 849 -16.99 -59.83 26.85
C SER A 849 -16.21 -60.18 28.12
N ALA A 850 -15.60 -59.20 28.82
CA ALA A 850 -14.71 -59.44 29.96
C ALA A 850 -15.26 -59.00 31.33
N SER A 851 -16.48 -58.44 31.41
CA SER A 851 -17.05 -57.89 32.66
C SER A 851 -18.11 -58.78 33.35
N ALA A 852 -18.28 -60.03 32.92
CA ALA A 852 -19.19 -60.99 33.54
C ALA A 852 -18.46 -61.99 34.47
N ALA A 853 -17.71 -61.50 35.47
CA ALA A 853 -17.26 -62.31 36.61
C ALA A 853 -17.11 -61.44 37.88
N SER A 854 -17.60 -62.00 38.99
CA SER A 854 -18.00 -61.34 40.25
C SER A 854 -16.84 -61.29 41.30
N PRO A 855 -17.04 -60.94 42.59
CA PRO A 855 -16.50 -59.73 43.26
C PRO A 855 -15.49 -60.03 44.40
N VAL A 856 -15.09 -59.01 45.21
CA VAL A 856 -14.72 -59.02 46.67
C VAL A 856 -13.35 -58.38 47.06
N VAL A 857 -13.43 -57.21 47.72
CA VAL A 857 -12.85 -56.79 49.04
C VAL A 857 -11.34 -56.49 49.26
N ASN A 858 -11.11 -55.28 49.81
CA ASN A 858 -10.10 -54.74 50.76
C ASN A 858 -8.66 -54.31 50.36
N SER A 859 -8.38 -53.10 50.86
CA SER A 859 -7.21 -52.58 51.60
C SER A 859 -6.05 -51.83 50.91
N GLU A 860 -5.97 -50.57 51.36
CA GLU A 860 -4.82 -49.64 51.59
C GLU A 860 -4.32 -48.68 50.50
N PRO A 861 -3.93 -47.44 50.90
CA PRO A 861 -3.84 -46.28 50.02
C PRO A 861 -2.39 -45.92 49.70
N LEU A 862 -2.02 -45.74 48.43
CA LEU A 862 -0.74 -45.10 48.11
C LEU A 862 -0.81 -44.29 46.80
N THR A 863 -0.43 -43.02 46.96
CA THR A 863 0.12 -42.06 45.98
C THR A 863 -0.72 -41.69 44.76
N THR A 864 -1.46 -40.59 44.93
CA THR A 864 -1.94 -39.72 43.83
C THR A 864 -0.78 -38.93 43.24
N THR A 865 -0.14 -39.49 42.22
CA THR A 865 0.64 -38.76 41.22
C THR A 865 0.50 -39.61 39.97
N ASP A 866 -0.31 -39.15 39.02
CA ASP A 866 -0.35 -39.52 37.58
C ASP A 866 -1.74 -39.33 36.95
N LEU A 867 -2.75 -38.89 37.71
CA LEU A 867 -4.09 -38.56 37.16
C LEU A 867 -4.42 -37.06 37.11
N GLU A 868 -3.45 -36.17 37.36
CA GLU A 868 -3.67 -34.72 37.44
C GLU A 868 -2.77 -33.91 36.48
N ILE A 869 -2.30 -34.51 35.38
CA ILE A 869 -1.52 -33.81 34.34
C ILE A 869 -2.30 -33.60 33.03
N ASN A 870 -3.39 -34.35 32.80
CA ASN A 870 -4.12 -34.27 31.52
C ASN A 870 -5.46 -33.53 31.56
N TYR A 871 -5.77 -32.79 32.63
CA TYR A 871 -6.96 -31.94 32.69
C TYR A 871 -6.69 -30.43 32.88
N VAL A 872 -5.40 -30.04 32.97
CA VAL A 872 -5.00 -28.62 33.11
C VAL A 872 -4.41 -28.04 31.81
N SER A 873 -3.94 -28.86 30.86
CA SER A 873 -3.41 -28.39 29.57
C SER A 873 -4.45 -28.11 28.48
N ALA A 874 -5.74 -28.10 28.82
CA ALA A 874 -6.83 -27.94 27.83
C ALA A 874 -7.57 -26.58 27.90
N ASN A 875 -7.11 -25.64 28.74
CA ASN A 875 -7.79 -24.34 28.90
C ASN A 875 -6.87 -23.11 28.76
N GLU A 876 -5.69 -23.27 28.13
CA GLU A 876 -4.70 -22.19 28.02
C GLU A 876 -4.19 -21.93 26.59
N GLN A 877 -4.99 -22.27 25.57
CA GLN A 877 -4.75 -21.83 24.19
C GLN A 877 -6.07 -21.40 23.52
N GLY A 878 -6.58 -20.27 23.96
CA GLY A 878 -7.65 -19.52 23.30
C GLY A 878 -7.13 -18.27 22.58
N ARG A 879 -6.02 -18.38 21.84
CA ARG A 879 -5.58 -17.33 20.91
C ARG A 879 -6.40 -17.50 19.63
N VAL A 880 -7.31 -16.57 19.36
CA VAL A 880 -7.94 -16.45 18.04
C VAL A 880 -6.84 -15.97 17.10
N LEU A 881 -6.28 -16.90 16.33
CA LEU A 881 -5.27 -16.61 15.32
C LEU A 881 -5.94 -15.74 14.25
N THR A 882 -5.25 -14.70 13.78
CA THR A 882 -5.71 -13.95 12.60
C THR A 882 -5.74 -14.90 11.40
N ALA A 883 -6.57 -14.66 10.38
CA ALA A 883 -6.64 -15.54 9.21
C ALA A 883 -5.25 -15.74 8.54
N ASP A 884 -4.39 -14.71 8.60
CA ASP A 884 -3.00 -14.77 8.15
C ASP A 884 -2.06 -15.53 9.10
N GLU A 885 -2.24 -15.47 10.43
CA GLU A 885 -1.50 -16.30 11.38
C GLU A 885 -1.97 -17.77 11.34
N GLU A 886 -3.27 -18.01 11.17
CA GLU A 886 -3.85 -19.34 10.95
C GLU A 886 -3.37 -19.92 9.62
N ARG A 887 -3.26 -19.10 8.57
CA ARG A 887 -2.70 -19.45 7.25
C ARG A 887 -1.21 -19.67 7.29
N LYS A 888 -0.43 -18.82 7.96
CA LYS A 888 1.01 -18.99 8.12
C LYS A 888 1.30 -20.22 8.97
N ASN A 889 0.53 -20.45 10.04
CA ASN A 889 0.59 -21.69 10.81
C ASN A 889 0.15 -22.90 9.98
N LYS A 890 -0.85 -22.79 9.10
CA LYS A 890 -1.30 -23.88 8.22
C LYS A 890 -0.31 -24.17 7.10
N GLU A 891 0.31 -23.15 6.52
CA GLU A 891 1.41 -23.27 5.56
C GLU A 891 2.66 -23.83 6.22
N GLU A 892 3.04 -23.34 7.40
CA GLU A 892 4.12 -23.87 8.22
C GLU A 892 3.83 -25.30 8.69
N GLN A 893 2.59 -25.64 8.99
CA GLN A 893 2.16 -26.99 9.34
C GLN A 893 2.22 -27.92 8.11
N GLU A 894 1.74 -27.48 6.95
CA GLU A 894 1.85 -28.23 5.68
C GLU A 894 3.32 -28.38 5.24
N LEU A 895 4.17 -27.36 5.42
CA LEU A 895 5.62 -27.41 5.19
C LEU A 895 6.33 -28.27 6.25
N SER A 896 5.83 -28.31 7.48
CA SER A 896 6.38 -29.15 8.55
C SER A 896 6.16 -30.64 8.29
N GLU A 897 5.10 -31.03 7.56
CA GLU A 897 4.93 -32.40 7.08
C GLU A 897 6.03 -32.83 6.10
N TYR A 898 6.67 -31.88 5.42
CA TYR A 898 7.85 -32.11 4.58
C TYR A 898 9.17 -31.97 5.34
N SER A 899 9.14 -31.67 6.64
CA SER A 899 10.34 -31.54 7.49
C SER A 899 10.76 -32.88 8.09
N GLY A 900 12.08 -33.11 8.15
CA GLY A 900 12.67 -34.34 8.70
C GLY A 900 13.31 -35.24 7.65
N ALA A 901 14.57 -35.63 7.89
CA ALA A 901 15.39 -36.36 6.93
C ALA A 901 14.76 -37.68 6.43
N GLY A 902 14.05 -38.40 7.29
CA GLY A 902 13.36 -39.64 6.92
C GLY A 902 12.15 -39.43 6.01
N THR A 903 11.38 -38.36 6.22
CA THR A 903 10.24 -38.00 5.38
C THR A 903 10.69 -37.44 4.04
N VAL A 904 11.76 -36.61 4.05
CA VAL A 904 12.40 -36.09 2.83
C VAL A 904 12.83 -37.22 1.91
N MET A 905 13.55 -38.22 2.42
CA MET A 905 13.99 -39.35 1.61
C MET A 905 12.81 -40.13 1.00
N ARG A 906 11.70 -40.29 1.73
CA ARG A 906 10.52 -41.03 1.25
C ARG A 906 9.81 -40.33 0.10
N TYR A 907 9.46 -39.05 0.25
CA TYR A 907 8.74 -38.34 -0.81
C TYR A 907 9.63 -38.04 -2.02
N VAL A 908 10.91 -37.71 -1.81
CA VAL A 908 11.87 -37.50 -2.92
C VAL A 908 12.03 -38.78 -3.73
N THR A 909 12.17 -39.94 -3.07
CA THR A 909 12.25 -41.24 -3.76
C THR A 909 10.98 -41.50 -4.57
N LEU A 910 9.79 -41.26 -3.99
CA LEU A 910 8.51 -41.44 -4.68
C LEU A 910 8.41 -40.56 -5.93
N ARG A 911 8.74 -39.27 -5.82
CA ARG A 911 8.70 -38.32 -6.95
C ARG A 911 9.66 -38.73 -8.06
N ILE A 912 10.88 -39.15 -7.72
CA ILE A 912 11.87 -39.64 -8.70
C ILE A 912 11.36 -40.92 -9.38
N CYS A 913 10.73 -41.84 -8.65
CA CYS A 913 10.14 -43.04 -9.25
C CYS A 913 9.03 -42.71 -10.25
N ILE A 914 8.17 -41.72 -9.94
CA ILE A 914 7.13 -41.25 -10.85
C ILE A 914 7.76 -40.65 -12.12
N ILE A 915 8.76 -39.77 -11.98
CA ILE A 915 9.46 -39.18 -13.12
C ILE A 915 10.14 -40.26 -13.97
N ALA A 916 10.77 -41.26 -13.35
CA ALA A 916 11.38 -42.37 -14.07
C ALA A 916 10.35 -43.18 -14.86
N ALA A 917 9.16 -43.45 -14.29
CA ALA A 917 8.07 -44.10 -15.01
C ALA A 917 7.58 -43.26 -16.21
N LEU A 918 7.46 -41.94 -16.04
CA LEU A 918 7.10 -41.03 -17.12
C LEU A 918 8.12 -41.04 -18.26
N VAL A 919 9.42 -41.13 -17.95
CA VAL A 919 10.48 -41.26 -18.97
C VAL A 919 10.30 -42.53 -19.79
N VAL A 920 10.05 -43.67 -19.15
CA VAL A 920 9.84 -44.95 -19.86
C VAL A 920 8.65 -44.86 -20.80
N VAL A 921 7.53 -44.32 -20.33
CA VAL A 921 6.33 -44.12 -21.15
C VAL A 921 6.60 -43.15 -22.30
N SER A 922 7.31 -42.05 -22.04
CA SER A 922 7.64 -41.04 -23.06
C SER A 922 8.53 -41.60 -24.16
N ILE A 923 9.50 -42.47 -23.82
CA ILE A 923 10.35 -43.15 -24.80
C ILE A 923 9.51 -44.02 -25.75
N GLY A 924 8.48 -44.71 -25.22
CA GLY A 924 7.60 -45.55 -26.02
C GLY A 924 6.62 -44.77 -26.92
N LEU A 925 6.25 -43.54 -26.52
CA LEU A 925 5.25 -42.72 -27.22
C LEU A 925 5.86 -41.60 -28.08
N ARG A 926 7.19 -41.48 -28.13
CA ARG A 926 7.90 -40.35 -28.78
C ARG A 926 7.57 -40.17 -30.27
N ASP A 927 7.29 -41.25 -30.98
CA ASP A 927 7.08 -41.26 -32.44
C ASP A 927 5.64 -40.86 -32.83
N HIS A 928 4.73 -40.78 -31.85
CA HIS A 928 3.29 -40.50 -32.04
C HIS A 928 2.81 -39.30 -31.20
N PHE A 929 3.62 -38.24 -31.12
CA PHE A 929 3.35 -37.06 -30.29
C PHE A 929 1.97 -36.42 -30.55
N LEU A 930 1.56 -36.28 -31.81
CA LEU A 930 0.28 -35.63 -32.15
C LEU A 930 -0.93 -36.47 -31.69
N ASP A 931 -0.87 -37.79 -31.89
CA ASP A 931 -1.92 -38.71 -31.43
C ASP A 931 -1.95 -38.78 -29.89
N LEU A 932 -0.80 -38.69 -29.22
CA LEU A 932 -0.71 -38.61 -27.77
C LEU A 932 -1.45 -37.36 -27.23
N VAL A 933 -1.24 -36.21 -27.86
CA VAL A 933 -1.88 -34.93 -27.50
C VAL A 933 -3.39 -35.00 -27.70
N ASP A 934 -3.85 -35.45 -28.88
CA ASP A 934 -5.27 -35.61 -29.21
C ASP A 934 -5.95 -36.63 -28.25
N PHE A 935 -5.29 -37.76 -27.97
CA PHE A 935 -5.79 -38.78 -27.04
C PHE A 935 -5.91 -38.25 -25.61
N THR A 936 -4.91 -37.49 -25.14
CA THR A 936 -4.89 -36.93 -23.78
C THR A 936 -6.02 -35.93 -23.55
N GLY A 937 -6.24 -35.04 -24.53
CA GLY A 937 -7.32 -34.06 -24.48
C GLY A 937 -8.72 -34.72 -24.54
N ALA A 938 -8.91 -35.66 -25.45
CA ALA A 938 -10.19 -36.32 -25.68
C ALA A 938 -10.61 -37.26 -24.52
N SER A 939 -9.64 -37.87 -23.83
CA SER A 939 -9.90 -38.78 -22.72
C SER A 939 -9.91 -38.06 -21.37
N ALA A 940 -8.73 -37.92 -20.78
CA ALA A 940 -8.53 -37.56 -19.39
C ALA A 940 -9.03 -36.14 -19.09
N ILE A 941 -8.72 -35.19 -19.97
CA ILE A 941 -9.07 -33.77 -19.77
C ILE A 941 -10.57 -33.54 -19.98
N THR A 942 -11.19 -34.23 -20.93
CA THR A 942 -12.64 -34.13 -21.12
C THR A 942 -13.41 -34.63 -19.88
N VAL A 943 -12.93 -35.71 -19.24
CA VAL A 943 -13.56 -36.20 -18.00
C VAL A 943 -13.25 -35.27 -16.82
N CYS A 944 -11.98 -34.92 -16.62
CA CYS A 944 -11.49 -34.23 -15.43
C CYS A 944 -11.81 -32.72 -15.43
N CYS A 945 -11.74 -32.09 -16.60
CA CYS A 945 -11.86 -30.63 -16.75
C CYS A 945 -13.21 -30.13 -17.24
N LEU A 946 -14.00 -30.99 -17.89
CA LEU A 946 -15.32 -30.63 -18.42
C LEU A 946 -16.44 -31.38 -17.71
N ALA A 947 -16.46 -32.70 -17.79
CA ALA A 947 -17.60 -33.49 -17.31
C ALA A 947 -17.74 -33.44 -15.78
N LEU A 948 -16.71 -33.81 -15.02
CA LEU A 948 -16.79 -33.91 -13.56
C LEU A 948 -17.11 -32.56 -12.87
N PRO A 949 -16.45 -31.43 -13.22
CA PRO A 949 -16.78 -30.12 -12.64
C PRO A 949 -18.25 -29.71 -12.82
N ILE A 950 -18.80 -29.87 -14.02
CA ILE A 950 -20.18 -29.49 -14.33
C ILE A 950 -21.16 -30.43 -13.62
N VAL A 951 -20.86 -31.74 -13.56
CA VAL A 951 -21.70 -32.71 -12.85
C VAL A 951 -21.72 -32.40 -11.35
N PHE A 952 -20.58 -32.06 -10.74
CA PHE A 952 -20.52 -31.67 -9.32
C PHE A 952 -21.34 -30.41 -9.05
N TYR A 953 -21.21 -29.40 -9.91
CA TYR A 953 -21.99 -28.16 -9.81
C TYR A 953 -23.48 -28.40 -9.94
N LEU A 954 -23.91 -29.19 -10.93
CA LEU A 954 -25.32 -29.55 -11.10
C LEU A 954 -25.87 -30.30 -9.89
N LYS A 955 -25.08 -31.21 -9.30
CA LYS A 955 -25.52 -31.97 -8.13
C LYS A 955 -25.69 -31.10 -6.89
N VAL A 956 -24.73 -30.20 -6.63
CA VAL A 956 -24.72 -29.32 -5.46
C VAL A 956 -25.79 -28.22 -5.57
N PHE A 957 -25.91 -27.58 -6.72
CA PHE A 957 -26.79 -26.43 -6.92
C PHE A 957 -28.10 -26.78 -7.64
N TRP A 958 -28.46 -28.07 -7.75
CA TRP A 958 -29.63 -28.50 -8.54
C TRP A 958 -30.90 -27.73 -8.23
N LYS A 959 -31.17 -27.42 -6.96
CA LYS A 959 -32.42 -26.77 -6.54
C LYS A 959 -32.39 -25.24 -6.72
N THR A 960 -31.20 -24.64 -6.71
CA THR A 960 -31.02 -23.18 -6.77
C THR A 960 -30.82 -22.66 -8.19
N LEU A 961 -30.41 -23.53 -9.14
CA LEU A 961 -30.13 -23.13 -10.51
C LEU A 961 -31.40 -22.89 -11.33
N PRO A 962 -31.42 -21.88 -12.22
CA PRO A 962 -32.50 -21.68 -13.17
C PRO A 962 -32.49 -22.78 -14.25
N ILE A 963 -33.67 -23.09 -14.82
CA ILE A 963 -33.86 -24.22 -15.75
C ILE A 963 -32.96 -24.09 -16.99
N TYR A 964 -32.80 -22.89 -17.53
CA TYR A 964 -31.97 -22.67 -18.73
C TYR A 964 -30.50 -23.05 -18.49
N GLU A 965 -29.94 -22.74 -17.32
CA GLU A 965 -28.55 -23.06 -16.96
C GLU A 965 -28.37 -24.57 -16.79
N ARG A 966 -29.38 -25.26 -16.23
CA ARG A 966 -29.37 -26.73 -16.12
C ARG A 966 -29.35 -27.39 -17.50
N VAL A 967 -30.22 -26.94 -18.41
CA VAL A 967 -30.30 -27.48 -19.77
C VAL A 967 -28.99 -27.23 -20.52
N ALA A 968 -28.44 -26.02 -20.44
CA ALA A 968 -27.17 -25.68 -21.07
C ALA A 968 -26.01 -26.54 -20.54
N ALA A 969 -25.90 -26.71 -19.22
CA ALA A 969 -24.88 -27.53 -18.59
C ALA A 969 -24.95 -29.01 -18.99
N VAL A 970 -26.16 -29.59 -19.02
CA VAL A 970 -26.37 -30.98 -19.45
C VAL A 970 -26.04 -31.15 -20.93
N LEU A 971 -26.42 -30.19 -21.78
CA LEU A 971 -26.11 -30.21 -23.21
C LEU A 971 -24.59 -30.15 -23.46
N VAL A 972 -23.86 -29.30 -22.74
CA VAL A 972 -22.39 -29.22 -22.81
C VAL A 972 -21.76 -30.57 -22.42
N ILE A 973 -22.20 -31.19 -21.32
CA ILE A 973 -21.68 -32.50 -20.90
C ILE A 973 -21.90 -33.56 -22.00
N ILE A 974 -23.11 -33.63 -22.58
CA ILE A 974 -23.45 -34.63 -23.59
C ILE A 974 -22.57 -34.44 -24.84
N ILE A 975 -22.48 -33.20 -25.35
CA ILE A 975 -21.69 -32.90 -26.55
C ILE A 975 -20.22 -33.23 -26.31
N CYS A 976 -19.62 -32.72 -25.22
CA CYS A 976 -18.22 -32.96 -24.93
C CYS A 976 -17.91 -34.45 -24.69
N SER A 977 -18.81 -35.19 -24.04
CA SER A 977 -18.62 -36.63 -23.81
C SER A 977 -18.69 -37.44 -25.09
N VAL A 978 -19.68 -37.18 -25.97
CA VAL A 978 -19.84 -37.90 -27.23
C VAL A 978 -18.64 -37.63 -28.16
N VAL A 979 -18.27 -36.37 -28.31
CA VAL A 979 -17.14 -35.98 -29.14
C VAL A 979 -15.82 -36.48 -28.55
N GLY A 980 -15.61 -36.34 -27.23
CA GLY A 980 -14.44 -36.85 -26.53
C GLY A 980 -14.28 -38.37 -26.69
N CYS A 981 -15.35 -39.16 -26.53
CA CYS A 981 -15.31 -40.60 -26.76
C CYS A 981 -14.93 -40.95 -28.21
N TYR A 982 -15.49 -40.25 -29.19
CA TYR A 982 -15.16 -40.48 -30.60
C TYR A 982 -13.67 -40.24 -30.89
N VAL A 983 -13.16 -39.08 -30.46
CA VAL A 983 -11.75 -38.70 -30.70
C VAL A 983 -10.81 -39.60 -29.91
N MET A 984 -11.15 -39.98 -28.67
CA MET A 984 -10.36 -40.91 -27.86
C MET A 984 -10.19 -42.26 -28.55
N ILE A 985 -11.27 -42.82 -29.11
CA ILE A 985 -11.21 -44.12 -29.83
C ILE A 985 -10.33 -43.99 -31.07
N TYR A 986 -10.50 -42.93 -31.84
CA TYR A 986 -9.74 -42.72 -33.07
C TYR A 986 -8.24 -42.48 -32.81
N ALA A 987 -7.91 -41.49 -31.96
CA ALA A 987 -6.54 -41.18 -31.59
C ALA A 987 -5.87 -42.38 -30.89
N GLY A 988 -6.60 -43.09 -30.03
CA GLY A 988 -6.10 -44.32 -29.38
C GLY A 988 -5.78 -45.43 -30.38
N LYS A 989 -6.60 -45.60 -31.44
CA LYS A 989 -6.30 -46.56 -32.50
C LYS A 989 -4.99 -46.21 -33.20
N ASN A 990 -4.82 -44.95 -33.60
CA ASN A 990 -3.61 -44.50 -34.29
C ASN A 990 -2.36 -44.55 -33.40
N LEU A 991 -2.51 -44.25 -32.10
CA LEU A 991 -1.42 -44.25 -31.12
C LEU A 991 -0.82 -45.65 -30.90
N PHE A 992 -1.63 -46.72 -30.99
CA PHE A 992 -1.18 -48.10 -30.77
C PHE A 992 -1.09 -48.94 -32.05
N ASN A 993 -1.74 -48.52 -33.13
CA ASN A 993 -1.75 -49.22 -34.41
C ASN A 993 -1.83 -48.19 -35.57
N PRO A 994 -0.70 -47.53 -35.91
CA PRO A 994 -0.68 -46.43 -36.86
C PRO A 994 -0.96 -46.90 -38.30
N ASP A 995 -1.70 -46.10 -39.06
CA ASP A 995 -1.92 -46.33 -40.48
C ASP A 995 -0.62 -46.04 -41.28
N THR A 996 -0.27 -46.88 -42.25
CA THR A 996 1.06 -46.92 -42.88
C THR A 996 1.34 -45.88 -43.96
N GLU A 997 0.36 -45.06 -44.36
CA GLU A 997 0.53 -44.04 -45.39
C GLU A 997 -0.18 -42.74 -44.97
N THR A 998 0.60 -41.70 -44.67
CA THR A 998 0.08 -40.34 -44.49
C THR A 998 0.75 -39.41 -45.48
N ALA A 999 -0.05 -38.66 -46.23
CA ALA A 999 0.46 -37.60 -47.10
C ALA A 999 1.19 -36.52 -46.28
N MET A 1000 2.14 -35.81 -46.89
CA MET A 1000 2.91 -34.75 -46.22
C MET A 1000 2.00 -33.63 -45.68
N PHE A 1001 0.90 -33.34 -46.37
CA PHE A 1001 -0.13 -32.39 -45.95
C PHE A 1001 -1.52 -33.03 -45.89
N PRO A 1002 -1.84 -33.78 -44.81
CA PRO A 1002 -3.02 -34.65 -44.76
C PRO A 1002 -4.37 -33.90 -44.71
N TYR A 1003 -4.36 -32.59 -44.47
CA TYR A 1003 -5.59 -31.78 -44.36
C TYR A 1003 -6.00 -31.13 -45.69
N CYS A 1004 -5.11 -31.17 -46.68
CA CYS A 1004 -5.35 -30.59 -48.00
C CYS A 1004 -6.04 -31.57 -48.95
N LYS A 1005 -6.65 -31.04 -50.01
CA LYS A 1005 -7.10 -31.85 -51.16
C LYS A 1005 -5.91 -32.53 -51.84
N ALA A 1006 -6.17 -33.66 -52.53
CA ALA A 1006 -5.15 -34.50 -53.17
C ALA A 1006 -4.12 -33.73 -54.02
N GLU A 1007 -4.52 -32.65 -54.68
CA GLU A 1007 -3.65 -31.78 -55.48
C GLU A 1007 -2.57 -31.03 -54.67
N ASN A 1008 -2.81 -30.76 -53.39
CA ASN A 1008 -1.94 -29.99 -52.50
C ASN A 1008 -1.34 -30.84 -51.35
N GLN A 1009 -1.41 -32.17 -51.47
CA GLN A 1009 -1.01 -33.12 -50.41
C GLN A 1009 0.49 -33.47 -50.42
N ILE A 1010 1.18 -33.25 -51.54
CA ILE A 1010 2.54 -33.74 -51.78
C ILE A 1010 3.56 -32.59 -51.82
N GLU A 1011 3.29 -31.52 -52.58
CA GLU A 1011 4.21 -30.41 -52.76
C GLU A 1011 3.72 -29.14 -52.05
N PRO A 1012 4.64 -28.28 -51.56
CA PRO A 1012 4.28 -27.00 -50.97
C PRO A 1012 3.62 -26.09 -52.02
N TYR A 1013 2.51 -25.44 -51.66
CA TYR A 1013 1.76 -24.59 -52.60
C TYR A 1013 2.52 -23.33 -53.02
N TYR A 1014 3.50 -22.92 -52.20
CA TYR A 1014 4.32 -21.74 -52.43
C TYR A 1014 5.71 -21.96 -51.82
N VAL A 1015 6.74 -21.73 -52.62
CA VAL A 1015 8.13 -21.70 -52.17
C VAL A 1015 8.73 -20.37 -52.62
N ARG A 1016 9.23 -19.60 -51.67
CA ARG A 1016 9.83 -18.30 -51.95
C ARG A 1016 11.19 -18.49 -52.62
N ASN A 1017 11.33 -17.99 -53.85
CA ASN A 1017 12.59 -18.09 -54.59
C ASN A 1017 13.57 -17.01 -54.12
N THR A 1018 14.61 -17.39 -53.37
CA THR A 1018 15.61 -16.48 -52.78
C THR A 1018 16.72 -16.05 -53.76
N THR A 1019 16.69 -16.51 -55.01
CA THR A 1019 17.72 -16.25 -56.03
C THR A 1019 17.75 -14.84 -56.64
N ILE A 1020 16.86 -13.92 -56.24
CA ILE A 1020 16.77 -12.56 -56.83
C ILE A 1020 17.33 -11.45 -55.90
N ALA A 1021 17.81 -11.78 -54.70
CA ALA A 1021 18.34 -10.77 -53.77
C ALA A 1021 19.76 -11.13 -53.29
N ASN A 1022 20.74 -10.99 -54.17
CA ASN A 1022 22.13 -10.71 -53.80
C ASN A 1022 22.50 -9.32 -54.32
#